data_AF-A0A9E7ND84-F1
#
_entry.id   AF-A0A9E7ND84-F1
#
_cell.length_a   1.000
_cell.length_b   1.000
_cell.length_c   1.000
_cell.angle_alpha   90.00
_cell.angle_beta   90.00
_cell.angle_gamma   90.00
#
_symmetry.space_group_name_H-M   'P 1'
#
loop_
_entity.id
_entity.type
_entity.pdbx_description
1 polymer ?
#
loop_
_entity_poly.entity_id
_entity_poly.type
_entity_poly.pdbx_seq_one_letter_code
_entity_poly.pdbx_strand_id
1 'polypeptide(L)'
;MSSSGFGDRARTVGIVVCVVMLIATSATAAIAGADGGVESTPSLASQANESGANDTNTTRHQNPDEYSEEGDLEGVERWLSGWLTDQLGGGAIQLSQGEYDRASQYVDEEYRDRLDQYVDVAGETEGESQEETFEDAQEEQRRTTETAHEYEETYEEYEGARATGDDERARELARELETLAEELNDSSTALRDHYEAIETETGADLSEPDTAIEEVNRDVQETQAEIREAEFVETELSIEATGPTTISFLEPLEARGQLQTVDGEAIANEPVRLEIGAQTLVTETDATGAFTVTYRPAGINASTTDLAVGYRPANESGYLGSQTDVPVSIEPVEPTLSDLEATDQARFDDQIQLTGAATVEDVPVNGLPLAVTLDGQRVGEVRVSEGQFNGTVTVPLSVPAGDQELRVAWPHEDRALAPANATTTVTITETDSALSMDAEPVAGDLQVTGRLTTADGDGVANQSVALTLDGDAVETVRTNADGRFEGELTPSADAESVTVGATYDDPGTSLAGAQAETTVTLATQEGSGLPTWLVAASGLGGVVALVLVGWWYRRAQPASTPAPDPEPPAEAESEDTGSTRALVRTQLAQAADQLANGQPDAAVERAYTAARHELASGLAAAGALTHWEFYHRYHERANEATRDRLRAITEGYERAAFDPTGLTESEAATVLERVREVCGLEAGASESKLRSEPEASDD
;
A
#
# COMPACT_ATOMS: atom_id res chain seq x y z
N MET A 1 56.56 -18.48 -22.65
CA MET A 1 57.20 -19.02 -23.87
C MET A 1 56.20 -18.78 -25.01
N SER A 2 56.13 -17.59 -25.59
CA SER A 2 56.97 -16.99 -26.65
C SER A 2 56.89 -17.65 -28.03
N SER A 3 56.55 -16.80 -29.02
CA SER A 3 56.73 -16.90 -30.48
C SER A 3 55.61 -17.63 -31.23
N SER A 4 55.00 -17.17 -32.33
CA SER A 4 55.22 -16.11 -33.34
C SER A 4 54.04 -16.20 -34.35
N GLY A 5 53.62 -15.21 -35.15
CA GLY A 5 54.13 -13.88 -35.42
C GLY A 5 53.30 -13.14 -36.51
N PHE A 6 53.53 -11.83 -36.53
CA PHE A 6 53.46 -10.81 -37.59
C PHE A 6 52.85 -11.11 -38.99
N GLY A 7 51.93 -10.23 -39.39
CA GLY A 7 51.70 -9.76 -40.77
C GLY A 7 51.12 -8.34 -40.72
N ASP A 8 51.79 -7.39 -41.38
CA ASP A 8 51.70 -5.93 -41.23
C ASP A 8 51.04 -5.26 -42.47
N ARG A 9 50.54 -4.01 -42.30
CA ARG A 9 50.18 -2.97 -43.32
C ARG A 9 48.79 -3.08 -43.99
N ALA A 10 48.00 -2.02 -44.24
CA ALA A 10 48.22 -0.57 -44.27
C ALA A 10 46.88 0.22 -44.13
N ARG A 11 46.99 1.45 -43.64
CA ARG A 11 45.98 2.53 -43.58
C ARG A 11 45.35 2.86 -44.95
N THR A 12 44.08 3.29 -45.01
CA THR A 12 43.66 4.52 -45.74
C THR A 12 42.28 5.02 -45.27
N VAL A 13 42.20 6.32 -44.99
CA VAL A 13 40.99 7.15 -44.78
C VAL A 13 40.21 7.31 -46.09
N GLY A 14 38.88 7.31 -46.05
CA GLY A 14 38.05 7.61 -47.22
C GLY A 14 36.62 8.02 -46.88
N ILE A 15 36.38 9.33 -46.83
CA ILE A 15 35.07 9.99 -46.93
C ILE A 15 34.43 9.63 -48.27
N VAL A 16 33.17 9.21 -48.30
CA VAL A 16 32.31 9.31 -49.49
C VAL A 16 30.89 9.73 -49.08
N VAL A 17 30.41 10.74 -49.80
CA VAL A 17 29.13 11.44 -49.77
C VAL A 17 28.38 11.11 -51.07
N CYS A 18 27.04 11.18 -51.04
CA CYS A 18 26.06 11.13 -52.15
C CYS A 18 25.78 9.71 -52.73
N VAL A 19 24.55 9.34 -53.12
CA VAL A 19 23.66 10.01 -54.08
C VAL A 19 22.20 9.54 -53.92
N VAL A 20 21.29 10.51 -53.94
CA VAL A 20 19.85 10.45 -54.25
C VAL A 20 19.64 10.16 -55.75
N MET A 21 18.75 9.24 -56.13
CA MET A 21 17.79 9.34 -57.27
C MET A 21 17.18 7.95 -57.60
N LEU A 22 15.85 7.79 -57.48
CA LEU A 22 14.82 8.00 -58.53
C LEU A 22 14.67 6.80 -59.49
N ILE A 23 13.56 6.06 -59.35
CA ILE A 23 12.82 5.51 -60.50
C ILE A 23 11.34 5.87 -60.29
N ALA A 24 10.91 6.87 -61.05
CA ALA A 24 9.52 7.12 -61.40
C ALA A 24 9.28 6.56 -62.81
N THR A 25 8.06 6.06 -63.06
CA THR A 25 7.23 6.20 -64.29
C THR A 25 6.13 5.13 -64.24
N SER A 26 4.87 5.30 -64.64
CA SER A 26 3.99 6.44 -64.96
C SER A 26 2.75 5.81 -65.63
N ALA A 27 1.54 6.23 -65.30
CA ALA A 27 0.41 6.14 -66.23
C ALA A 27 -0.57 7.30 -65.99
N THR A 28 -0.51 8.27 -66.90
CA THR A 28 -1.39 9.44 -67.04
C THR A 28 -2.50 9.19 -68.06
N ALA A 29 -3.71 9.66 -67.76
CA ALA A 29 -4.69 10.18 -68.72
C ALA A 29 -5.59 11.18 -67.95
N ALA A 30 -5.38 12.50 -68.04
CA ALA A 30 -5.75 13.44 -69.12
C ALA A 30 -7.25 13.76 -69.20
N ILE A 31 -7.64 14.95 -68.68
CA ILE A 31 -8.75 15.75 -69.22
C ILE A 31 -8.36 17.24 -69.13
N ALA A 32 -8.33 17.92 -70.29
CA ALA A 32 -8.18 19.36 -70.47
C ALA A 32 -9.40 20.12 -69.89
N GLY A 33 -9.36 21.37 -69.42
CA GLY A 33 -8.51 22.51 -69.71
C GLY A 33 -9.39 23.66 -70.21
N ALA A 34 -9.60 24.71 -69.41
CA ALA A 34 -10.05 26.03 -69.84
C ALA A 34 -9.84 27.09 -68.72
N ASP A 35 -8.65 27.70 -68.77
CA ASP A 35 -8.33 29.14 -68.72
C ASP A 35 -9.13 30.14 -67.85
N GLY A 36 -8.41 31.02 -67.12
CA GLY A 36 -8.92 32.35 -66.73
C GLY A 36 -8.64 32.90 -65.31
N GLY A 37 -7.40 33.32 -65.05
CA GLY A 37 -6.96 34.50 -64.26
C GLY A 37 -7.81 35.13 -63.13
N VAL A 38 -7.31 34.94 -61.88
CA VAL A 38 -6.83 35.93 -60.88
C VAL A 38 -7.66 37.18 -60.49
N GLU A 39 -7.72 37.35 -59.15
CA GLU A 39 -7.89 38.55 -58.30
C GLU A 39 -9.28 38.91 -57.71
N SER A 40 -9.31 38.81 -56.37
CA SER A 40 -9.78 39.79 -55.38
C SER A 40 -11.23 40.33 -55.46
N THR A 41 -12.03 39.84 -54.48
CA THR A 41 -13.24 40.39 -53.83
C THR A 41 -14.15 41.34 -54.63
N PRO A 42 -15.48 41.09 -54.58
CA PRO A 42 -16.25 41.99 -53.74
C PRO A 42 -17.45 41.37 -52.98
N SER A 43 -17.78 42.11 -51.94
CA SER A 43 -19.05 42.23 -51.23
C SER A 43 -20.36 42.12 -52.04
N LEU A 44 -21.36 41.53 -51.38
CA LEU A 44 -22.81 41.84 -51.35
C LEU A 44 -23.56 41.94 -52.70
N ALA A 45 -24.47 40.99 -52.96
CA ALA A 45 -25.84 41.29 -53.40
C ALA A 45 -26.75 40.05 -53.34
N SER A 46 -27.91 40.25 -52.70
CA SER A 46 -29.02 39.33 -52.53
C SER A 46 -29.65 38.88 -53.85
N GLN A 47 -30.20 37.66 -53.87
CA GLN A 47 -31.44 37.39 -54.60
C GLN A 47 -32.35 36.48 -53.78
N ALA A 48 -33.38 37.10 -53.22
CA ALA A 48 -34.50 36.47 -52.53
C ALA A 48 -35.42 35.77 -53.54
N ASN A 49 -36.06 34.67 -53.13
CA ASN A 49 -37.52 34.66 -53.06
C ASN A 49 -38.10 33.58 -52.12
N GLU A 50 -38.80 34.07 -51.10
CA GLU A 50 -40.04 33.58 -50.46
C GLU A 50 -40.21 32.09 -50.14
N SER A 51 -40.21 31.75 -48.83
CA SER A 51 -41.34 31.13 -48.12
C SER A 51 -40.99 30.79 -46.67
N GLY A 52 -41.80 31.25 -45.71
CA GLY A 52 -41.91 30.67 -44.36
C GLY A 52 -40.91 31.22 -43.33
N ALA A 53 -41.42 32.08 -42.45
CA ALA A 53 -40.81 32.28 -41.15
C ALA A 53 -40.83 30.94 -40.39
N ASN A 54 -39.65 30.43 -40.06
CA ASN A 54 -39.40 29.66 -38.84
C ASN A 54 -38.07 30.18 -38.30
N ASP A 55 -38.18 31.07 -37.33
CA ASP A 55 -37.06 31.51 -36.50
C ASP A 55 -36.44 30.28 -35.82
N THR A 56 -35.30 29.82 -36.31
CA THR A 56 -34.37 29.00 -35.52
C THR A 56 -33.21 29.89 -35.15
N ASN A 57 -33.49 30.86 -34.28
CA ASN A 57 -32.48 31.67 -33.64
C ASN A 57 -31.91 30.86 -32.47
N THR A 58 -30.96 29.95 -32.75
CA THR A 58 -30.20 29.29 -31.69
C THR A 58 -29.22 30.31 -31.13
N THR A 59 -29.55 30.85 -29.95
CA THR A 59 -28.66 31.73 -29.21
C THR A 59 -27.40 30.96 -28.87
N ARG A 60 -26.26 31.28 -29.50
CA ARG A 60 -25.02 30.49 -29.35
C ARG A 60 -24.26 30.79 -28.04
N HIS A 61 -24.50 31.93 -27.42
CA HIS A 61 -23.86 32.33 -26.16
C HIS A 61 -24.85 33.20 -25.35
N GLN A 62 -25.13 32.80 -24.12
CA GLN A 62 -25.90 33.58 -23.13
C GLN A 62 -25.00 33.89 -21.93
N ASN A 63 -25.28 35.02 -21.26
CA ASN A 63 -24.57 35.41 -20.05
C ASN A 63 -24.92 34.40 -18.93
N PRO A 64 -23.94 33.74 -18.27
CA PRO A 64 -24.21 32.76 -17.23
C PRO A 64 -25.10 33.29 -16.10
N ASP A 65 -24.96 34.59 -15.77
CA ASP A 65 -25.76 35.26 -14.73
C ASP A 65 -27.24 35.50 -15.13
N GLU A 66 -27.57 35.34 -16.41
CA GLU A 66 -28.92 35.53 -16.97
C GLU A 66 -29.53 34.22 -17.49
N TYR A 67 -28.80 33.10 -17.40
CA TYR A 67 -29.29 31.77 -17.77
C TYR A 67 -30.00 31.15 -16.57
N SER A 68 -31.27 30.79 -16.75
CA SER A 68 -32.13 30.28 -15.66
C SER A 68 -32.97 29.08 -16.07
N GLU A 69 -32.61 28.41 -17.18
CA GLU A 69 -33.20 27.12 -17.55
C GLU A 69 -32.46 26.02 -16.77
N GLU A 70 -33.23 25.04 -16.28
CA GLU A 70 -32.66 23.82 -15.69
C GLU A 70 -31.84 23.11 -16.78
N GLY A 71 -30.57 22.83 -16.49
CA GLY A 71 -29.67 22.16 -17.42
C GLY A 71 -30.12 20.72 -17.70
N ASP A 72 -29.79 20.21 -18.88
CA ASP A 72 -30.03 18.80 -19.26
C ASP A 72 -28.96 17.90 -18.63
N LEU A 73 -29.07 17.67 -17.32
CA LEU A 73 -28.12 16.86 -16.54
C LEU A 73 -28.10 15.40 -17.03
N GLU A 74 -29.26 14.83 -17.40
CA GLU A 74 -29.35 13.50 -18.02
C GLU A 74 -28.59 13.43 -19.37
N GLY A 75 -28.55 14.55 -20.12
CA GLY A 75 -27.76 14.70 -21.32
C GLY A 75 -26.26 14.71 -21.06
N VAL A 76 -25.82 15.39 -20.00
CA VAL A 76 -24.41 15.47 -19.58
C VAL A 76 -23.93 14.12 -19.03
N GLU A 77 -24.74 13.47 -18.19
CA GLU A 77 -24.46 12.15 -17.62
C GLU A 77 -24.18 11.12 -18.74
N ARG A 78 -25.07 11.06 -19.74
CA ARG A 78 -24.92 10.14 -20.89
C ARG A 78 -23.68 10.46 -21.73
N TRP A 79 -23.31 11.73 -21.85
CA TRP A 79 -22.11 12.12 -22.57
C TRP A 79 -20.85 11.70 -21.81
N LEU A 80 -20.82 11.88 -20.49
CA LEU A 80 -19.70 11.47 -19.64
C LEU A 80 -19.53 9.95 -19.62
N SER A 81 -20.62 9.21 -19.40
CA SER A 81 -20.63 7.74 -19.49
C SER A 81 -20.11 7.26 -20.85
N GLY A 82 -20.60 7.83 -21.95
CA GLY A 82 -20.12 7.47 -23.28
C GLY A 82 -18.63 7.80 -23.50
N TRP A 83 -18.15 8.91 -22.96
CA TRP A 83 -16.73 9.26 -23.04
C TRP A 83 -15.85 8.30 -22.24
N LEU A 84 -16.27 7.88 -21.04
CA LEU A 84 -15.57 6.91 -20.20
C LEU A 84 -15.49 5.55 -20.92
N THR A 85 -16.61 5.08 -21.47
CA THR A 85 -16.65 3.87 -22.31
C THR A 85 -15.72 3.98 -23.52
N ASP A 86 -15.74 5.12 -24.24
CA ASP A 86 -14.88 5.36 -25.39
C ASP A 86 -13.38 5.33 -24.99
N GLN A 87 -13.03 5.79 -23.79
CA GLN A 87 -11.67 5.70 -23.28
C GLN A 87 -11.27 4.25 -22.97
N LEU A 88 -12.10 3.51 -22.21
CA LEU A 88 -11.84 2.09 -21.92
C LEU A 88 -11.64 1.32 -23.23
N GLY A 89 -12.52 1.54 -24.20
CA GLY A 89 -12.42 0.91 -25.51
C GLY A 89 -11.19 1.32 -26.31
N GLY A 90 -10.85 2.62 -26.30
CA GLY A 90 -9.63 3.12 -26.93
C GLY A 90 -8.36 2.48 -26.36
N GLY A 91 -8.28 2.35 -25.04
CA GLY A 91 -7.16 1.72 -24.36
C GLY A 91 -7.05 0.21 -24.66
N ALA A 92 -8.16 -0.53 -24.65
CA ALA A 92 -8.18 -1.96 -24.97
C ALA A 92 -7.68 -2.24 -26.41
N ILE A 93 -8.05 -1.36 -27.35
CA ILE A 93 -7.59 -1.43 -28.73
C ILE A 93 -6.11 -1.08 -28.89
N GLN A 94 -5.57 -0.13 -28.10
CA GLN A 94 -4.12 0.12 -28.12
C GLN A 94 -3.35 -1.05 -27.50
N LEU A 95 -3.88 -1.63 -26.42
CA LEU A 95 -3.29 -2.78 -25.76
C LEU A 95 -3.17 -3.98 -26.72
N SER A 96 -4.23 -4.31 -27.45
CA SER A 96 -4.19 -5.39 -28.46
C SER A 96 -3.26 -5.12 -29.65
N GLN A 97 -2.82 -3.87 -29.83
CA GLN A 97 -1.83 -3.49 -30.82
C GLN A 97 -0.40 -3.47 -30.28
N GLY A 98 -0.19 -3.84 -29.01
CA GLY A 98 1.11 -3.78 -28.33
C GLY A 98 1.60 -2.36 -28.04
N GLU A 99 0.69 -1.38 -28.05
CA GLU A 99 1.01 0.03 -27.79
C GLU A 99 0.72 0.36 -26.31
N TYR A 100 1.42 -0.30 -25.38
CA TYR A 100 1.18 -0.24 -23.93
C TYR A 100 1.22 1.19 -23.38
N ASP A 101 2.25 1.98 -23.72
CA ASP A 101 2.36 3.38 -23.32
C ASP A 101 1.16 4.23 -23.75
N ARG A 102 0.55 3.90 -24.91
CA ARG A 102 -0.65 4.59 -25.37
C ARG A 102 -1.89 4.06 -24.69
N ALA A 103 -2.00 2.76 -24.48
CA ALA A 103 -3.11 2.14 -23.76
C ALA A 103 -3.26 2.74 -22.35
N SER A 104 -2.14 2.93 -21.62
CA SER A 104 -2.14 3.54 -20.30
C SER A 104 -2.63 4.99 -20.28
N GLN A 105 -2.45 5.75 -21.37
CA GLN A 105 -2.92 7.14 -21.46
C GLN A 105 -4.44 7.25 -21.53
N TYR A 106 -5.16 6.20 -21.96
CA TYR A 106 -6.63 6.23 -22.01
C TYR A 106 -7.29 6.12 -20.63
N VAL A 107 -6.56 5.59 -19.65
CA VAL A 107 -7.05 5.34 -18.28
C VAL A 107 -6.24 6.12 -17.24
N ASP A 108 -5.77 7.31 -17.63
CA ASP A 108 -4.88 8.14 -16.82
C ASP A 108 -5.63 9.11 -15.88
N GLU A 109 -5.05 10.28 -15.61
CA GLU A 109 -5.66 11.33 -14.79
C GLU A 109 -6.88 11.97 -15.49
N GLU A 110 -6.89 12.11 -16.82
CA GLU A 110 -8.03 12.67 -17.54
C GLU A 110 -9.26 11.76 -17.41
N TYR A 111 -9.06 10.44 -17.40
CA TYR A 111 -10.14 9.49 -17.14
C TYR A 111 -10.76 9.70 -15.75
N ARG A 112 -9.91 9.79 -14.71
CA ARG A 112 -10.37 10.00 -13.32
C ARG A 112 -11.10 11.33 -13.16
N ASP A 113 -10.57 12.40 -13.75
CA ASP A 113 -11.19 13.73 -13.70
C ASP A 113 -12.60 13.73 -14.32
N ARG A 114 -12.82 12.88 -15.34
CA ARG A 114 -14.13 12.71 -15.99
C ARG A 114 -15.05 11.76 -15.25
N LEU A 115 -14.50 10.76 -14.57
CA LEU A 115 -15.25 9.90 -13.67
C LEU A 115 -15.79 10.69 -12.48
N ASP A 116 -14.96 11.52 -11.83
CA ASP A 116 -15.39 12.41 -10.74
C ASP A 116 -16.54 13.33 -11.21
N GLN A 117 -16.45 13.88 -12.43
CA GLN A 117 -17.53 14.67 -13.04
C GLN A 117 -18.81 13.85 -13.32
N TYR A 118 -18.66 12.58 -13.71
CA TYR A 118 -19.80 11.69 -13.94
C TYR A 118 -20.54 11.41 -12.63
N VAL A 119 -19.81 11.14 -11.55
CA VAL A 119 -20.37 10.90 -10.21
C VAL A 119 -21.11 12.13 -9.69
N ASP A 120 -20.52 13.32 -9.82
CA ASP A 120 -21.15 14.59 -9.44
C ASP A 120 -22.49 14.79 -10.17
N VAL A 121 -22.53 14.51 -11.48
CA VAL A 121 -23.73 14.70 -12.30
C VAL A 121 -24.77 13.61 -12.02
N ALA A 122 -24.36 12.36 -11.88
CA ALA A 122 -25.25 11.23 -11.58
C ALA A 122 -25.90 11.37 -10.19
N GLY A 123 -25.19 11.93 -9.21
CA GLY A 123 -25.75 12.23 -7.88
C GLY A 123 -26.83 13.32 -7.88
N GLU A 124 -26.88 14.16 -8.93
CA GLU A 124 -27.93 15.17 -9.13
C GLU A 124 -29.10 14.67 -10.01
N THR A 125 -28.97 13.52 -10.67
CA THR A 125 -30.04 12.85 -11.42
C THR A 125 -30.73 11.77 -10.57
N GLU A 126 -31.88 11.24 -11.01
CA GLU A 126 -32.57 10.14 -10.29
C GLU A 126 -31.88 8.76 -10.46
N GLY A 127 -30.64 8.73 -10.97
CA GLY A 127 -29.84 7.52 -11.22
C GLY A 127 -28.96 7.13 -10.04
N GLU A 128 -28.71 5.83 -9.86
CA GLU A 128 -27.60 5.35 -9.03
C GLU A 128 -26.30 5.53 -9.84
N SER A 129 -25.25 6.09 -9.23
CA SER A 129 -23.96 6.31 -9.90
C SER A 129 -23.20 4.99 -10.03
N GLN A 130 -22.74 4.66 -11.23
CA GLN A 130 -21.92 3.46 -11.50
C GLN A 130 -20.41 3.71 -11.27
N GLU A 131 -20.08 4.48 -10.22
CA GLU A 131 -18.71 4.90 -9.89
C GLU A 131 -17.76 3.70 -9.75
N GLU A 132 -18.14 2.76 -8.88
CA GLU A 132 -17.35 1.57 -8.53
C GLU A 132 -17.05 0.74 -9.79
N THR A 133 -18.05 0.48 -10.64
CA THR A 133 -17.85 -0.30 -11.88
C THR A 133 -16.87 0.37 -12.85
N PHE A 134 -16.93 1.71 -13.01
CA PHE A 134 -16.02 2.43 -13.91
C PHE A 134 -14.62 2.64 -13.32
N GLU A 135 -14.50 2.74 -11.99
CA GLU A 135 -13.22 2.78 -11.27
C GLU A 135 -12.52 1.42 -11.36
N ASP A 136 -13.22 0.33 -11.03
CA ASP A 136 -12.67 -1.02 -11.11
C ASP A 136 -12.24 -1.38 -12.55
N ALA A 137 -13.07 -1.05 -13.55
CA ALA A 137 -12.71 -1.25 -14.96
C ALA A 137 -11.44 -0.49 -15.36
N GLN A 138 -11.25 0.73 -14.85
CA GLN A 138 -10.06 1.52 -15.11
C GLN A 138 -8.81 0.86 -14.49
N GLU A 139 -8.94 0.41 -13.25
CA GLU A 139 -7.84 -0.19 -12.49
C GLU A 139 -7.41 -1.52 -13.08
N GLU A 140 -8.37 -2.38 -13.40
CA GLU A 140 -8.09 -3.66 -14.05
C GLU A 140 -7.55 -3.49 -15.47
N GLN A 141 -8.00 -2.46 -16.21
CA GLN A 141 -7.41 -2.14 -17.51
C GLN A 141 -5.96 -1.66 -17.41
N ARG A 142 -5.66 -0.84 -16.41
CA ARG A 142 -4.30 -0.43 -16.13
C ARG A 142 -3.42 -1.63 -15.74
N ARG A 143 -3.89 -2.48 -14.83
CA ARG A 143 -3.20 -3.70 -14.40
C ARG A 143 -2.93 -4.64 -15.57
N THR A 144 -3.95 -4.92 -16.37
CA THR A 144 -3.83 -5.76 -17.58
C THR A 144 -2.82 -5.19 -18.57
N THR A 145 -2.79 -3.86 -18.74
CA THR A 145 -1.80 -3.19 -19.62
C THR A 145 -0.38 -3.33 -19.09
N GLU A 146 -0.18 -3.08 -17.78
CA GLU A 146 1.13 -3.19 -17.13
C GLU A 146 1.66 -4.64 -17.16
N THR A 147 0.84 -5.63 -16.79
CA THR A 147 1.23 -7.05 -16.83
C THR A 147 1.53 -7.53 -18.25
N ALA A 148 0.75 -7.11 -19.25
CA ALA A 148 1.01 -7.46 -20.65
C ALA A 148 2.31 -6.83 -21.19
N HIS A 149 2.64 -5.61 -20.77
CA HIS A 149 3.92 -4.98 -21.10
C HIS A 149 5.08 -5.75 -20.47
N GLU A 150 4.99 -6.05 -19.17
CA GLU A 150 6.04 -6.78 -18.44
C GLU A 150 6.25 -8.20 -19.01
N TYR A 151 5.17 -8.86 -19.45
CA TYR A 151 5.25 -10.13 -20.17
C TYR A 151 6.08 -10.01 -21.46
N GLU A 152 5.80 -9.00 -22.30
CA GLU A 152 6.52 -8.79 -23.56
C GLU A 152 8.01 -8.50 -23.33
N GLU A 153 8.34 -7.62 -22.37
CA GLU A 153 9.74 -7.33 -22.03
C GLU A 153 10.48 -8.59 -21.53
N THR A 154 9.84 -9.36 -20.66
CA THR A 154 10.39 -10.61 -20.13
C THR A 154 10.54 -11.66 -21.24
N TYR A 155 9.64 -11.67 -22.21
CA TYR A 155 9.67 -12.58 -23.36
C TYR A 155 10.84 -12.24 -24.30
N GLU A 156 11.11 -10.96 -24.53
CA GLU A 156 12.30 -10.52 -25.28
C GLU A 156 13.60 -10.94 -24.58
N GLU A 157 13.67 -10.83 -23.25
CA GLU A 157 14.82 -11.32 -22.49
C GLU A 157 14.98 -12.84 -22.61
N TYR A 158 13.87 -13.58 -22.56
CA TYR A 158 13.84 -15.04 -22.69
C TYR A 158 14.40 -15.49 -24.05
N GLU A 159 13.91 -14.88 -25.15
CA GLU A 159 14.41 -15.16 -26.49
C GLU A 159 15.90 -14.77 -26.64
N GLY A 160 16.33 -13.70 -25.96
CA GLY A 160 17.74 -13.32 -25.86
C GLY A 160 18.60 -14.39 -25.16
N ALA A 161 18.13 -14.90 -24.03
CA ALA A 161 18.80 -15.97 -23.29
C ALA A 161 18.90 -17.26 -24.14
N ARG A 162 17.81 -17.66 -24.80
CA ARG A 162 17.76 -18.78 -25.73
C ARG A 162 18.73 -18.63 -26.90
N ALA A 163 18.79 -17.43 -27.50
CA ALA A 163 19.70 -17.15 -28.61
C ALA A 163 21.18 -17.23 -28.23
N THR A 164 21.51 -16.93 -26.96
CA THR A 164 22.88 -17.03 -26.43
C THR A 164 23.22 -18.42 -25.86
N GLY A 165 22.22 -19.30 -25.71
CA GLY A 165 22.37 -20.64 -25.16
C GLY A 165 22.51 -20.66 -23.62
N ASP A 166 21.96 -19.66 -22.94
CA ASP A 166 21.90 -19.59 -21.48
C ASP A 166 20.62 -20.26 -20.98
N ASP A 167 20.65 -21.61 -20.91
CA ASP A 167 19.48 -22.42 -20.58
C ASP A 167 18.99 -22.22 -19.12
N GLU A 168 19.88 -21.83 -18.20
CA GLU A 168 19.51 -21.56 -16.81
C GLU A 168 18.68 -20.27 -16.74
N ARG A 169 19.18 -19.16 -17.31
CA ARG A 169 18.44 -17.89 -17.37
C ARG A 169 17.15 -18.01 -18.17
N ALA A 170 17.15 -18.76 -19.28
CA ALA A 170 15.94 -18.99 -20.08
C ALA A 170 14.83 -19.66 -19.26
N ARG A 171 15.16 -20.66 -18.42
CA ARG A 171 14.19 -21.34 -17.56
C ARG A 171 13.70 -20.49 -16.39
N GLU A 172 14.54 -19.64 -15.85
CA GLU A 172 14.12 -18.66 -14.84
C GLU A 172 13.08 -17.70 -15.44
N LEU A 173 13.39 -17.11 -16.60
CA LEU A 173 12.49 -16.22 -17.33
C LEU A 173 11.21 -16.93 -17.77
N ALA A 174 11.29 -18.17 -18.23
CA ALA A 174 10.11 -18.95 -18.62
C ALA A 174 9.15 -19.21 -17.43
N ARG A 175 9.67 -19.33 -16.20
CA ARG A 175 8.84 -19.41 -14.99
C ARG A 175 8.23 -18.06 -14.61
N GLU A 176 8.98 -16.98 -14.78
CA GLU A 176 8.49 -15.62 -14.58
C GLU A 176 7.36 -15.29 -15.57
N LEU A 177 7.53 -15.64 -16.84
CA LEU A 177 6.49 -15.55 -17.87
C LEU A 177 5.25 -16.37 -17.53
N GLU A 178 5.40 -17.54 -16.90
CA GLU A 178 4.24 -18.32 -16.44
C GLU A 178 3.43 -17.55 -15.40
N THR A 179 4.11 -16.94 -14.42
CA THR A 179 3.46 -16.13 -13.39
C THR A 179 2.76 -14.91 -14.01
N LEU A 180 3.42 -14.21 -14.93
CA LEU A 180 2.82 -13.05 -15.63
C LEU A 180 1.62 -13.47 -16.51
N ALA A 181 1.68 -14.63 -17.15
CA ALA A 181 0.57 -15.17 -17.94
C ALA A 181 -0.64 -15.56 -17.07
N GLU A 182 -0.40 -16.13 -15.88
CA GLU A 182 -1.46 -16.40 -14.90
C GLU A 182 -2.10 -15.09 -14.41
N GLU A 183 -1.29 -14.09 -14.03
CA GLU A 183 -1.78 -12.79 -13.58
C GLU A 183 -2.56 -12.04 -14.65
N LEU A 184 -2.11 -12.08 -15.91
CA LEU A 184 -2.80 -11.47 -17.04
C LEU A 184 -4.14 -12.17 -17.32
N ASN A 185 -4.21 -13.49 -17.18
CA ASN A 185 -5.46 -14.22 -17.33
C ASN A 185 -6.49 -13.79 -16.29
N ASP A 186 -6.06 -13.64 -15.03
CA ASP A 186 -6.93 -13.24 -13.94
C ASP A 186 -7.42 -11.80 -14.11
N SER A 187 -6.52 -10.85 -14.40
CA SER A 187 -6.87 -9.44 -14.60
C SER A 187 -7.72 -9.22 -15.86
N SER A 188 -7.42 -9.94 -16.96
CA SER A 188 -8.22 -9.86 -18.19
C SER A 188 -9.62 -10.44 -18.00
N THR A 189 -9.79 -11.48 -17.19
CA THR A 189 -11.11 -12.02 -16.86
C THR A 189 -11.91 -11.01 -16.03
N ALA A 190 -11.30 -10.43 -14.99
CA ALA A 190 -11.94 -9.41 -14.17
C ALA A 190 -12.36 -8.18 -14.99
N LEU A 191 -11.46 -7.65 -15.84
CA LEU A 191 -11.76 -6.51 -16.70
C LEU A 191 -12.97 -6.75 -17.61
N ARG A 192 -13.08 -7.96 -18.17
CA ARG A 192 -14.20 -8.32 -19.04
C ARG A 192 -15.52 -8.43 -18.27
N ASP A 193 -15.48 -8.95 -17.03
CA ASP A 193 -16.64 -8.95 -16.14
C ASP A 193 -17.10 -7.51 -15.85
N HIS A 194 -16.17 -6.55 -15.66
CA HIS A 194 -16.51 -5.14 -15.50
C HIS A 194 -17.07 -4.51 -16.79
N TYR A 195 -16.56 -4.87 -17.97
CA TYR A 195 -17.14 -4.43 -19.23
C TYR A 195 -18.59 -4.91 -19.40
N GLU A 196 -18.88 -6.19 -19.08
CA GLU A 196 -20.25 -6.72 -19.15
C GLU A 196 -21.20 -5.99 -18.17
N ALA A 197 -20.71 -5.64 -16.97
CA ALA A 197 -21.46 -4.83 -16.02
C ALA A 197 -21.79 -3.44 -16.58
N ILE A 198 -20.78 -2.73 -17.12
CA ILE A 198 -20.97 -1.41 -17.74
C ILE A 198 -21.96 -1.47 -18.91
N GLU A 199 -21.86 -2.46 -19.80
CA GLU A 199 -22.80 -2.63 -20.93
C GLU A 199 -24.24 -2.81 -20.44
N THR A 200 -24.43 -3.63 -19.41
CA THR A 200 -25.75 -3.94 -18.84
C THR A 200 -26.40 -2.70 -18.23
N GLU A 201 -25.61 -1.88 -17.56
CA GLU A 201 -26.10 -0.74 -16.76
C GLU A 201 -26.27 0.53 -17.60
N THR A 202 -25.35 0.78 -18.52
CA THR A 202 -25.32 2.01 -19.33
C THR A 202 -25.93 1.84 -20.73
N GLY A 203 -26.03 0.60 -21.21
CA GLY A 203 -26.43 0.28 -22.58
C GLY A 203 -25.37 0.64 -23.62
N ALA A 204 -24.12 0.88 -23.21
CA ALA A 204 -22.98 1.08 -24.09
C ALA A 204 -22.56 -0.22 -24.79
N ASP A 205 -21.73 -0.12 -25.84
CA ASP A 205 -21.21 -1.25 -26.61
C ASP A 205 -19.70 -1.36 -26.37
N LEU A 206 -19.30 -2.34 -25.57
CA LEU A 206 -17.93 -2.72 -25.23
C LEU A 206 -17.56 -4.09 -25.83
N SER A 207 -18.35 -4.61 -26.77
CA SER A 207 -18.10 -5.92 -27.39
C SER A 207 -16.78 -6.00 -28.18
N GLU A 208 -16.39 -4.90 -28.84
CA GLU A 208 -15.11 -4.80 -29.54
C GLU A 208 -13.92 -4.72 -28.56
N PRO A 209 -13.96 -3.87 -27.52
CA PRO A 209 -13.00 -3.90 -26.41
C PRO A 209 -12.87 -5.27 -25.71
N ASP A 210 -13.98 -5.93 -25.38
CA ASP A 210 -13.99 -7.27 -24.78
C ASP A 210 -13.22 -8.28 -25.66
N THR A 211 -13.50 -8.26 -26.97
CA THR A 211 -12.80 -9.11 -27.94
C THR A 211 -11.30 -8.80 -27.97
N ALA A 212 -10.91 -7.52 -27.89
CA ALA A 212 -9.50 -7.12 -27.91
C ALA A 212 -8.73 -7.63 -26.67
N ILE A 213 -9.34 -7.56 -25.49
CA ILE A 213 -8.75 -8.10 -24.26
C ILE A 213 -8.66 -9.62 -24.29
N GLU A 214 -9.71 -10.29 -24.80
CA GLU A 214 -9.69 -11.75 -24.99
C GLU A 214 -8.57 -12.18 -25.96
N GLU A 215 -8.35 -11.44 -27.04
CA GLU A 215 -7.29 -11.71 -28.00
C GLU A 215 -5.90 -11.60 -27.37
N VAL A 216 -5.64 -10.56 -26.57
CA VAL A 216 -4.36 -10.39 -25.85
C VAL A 216 -4.10 -11.55 -24.90
N ASN A 217 -5.07 -11.89 -24.05
CA ASN A 217 -4.91 -13.01 -23.12
C ASN A 217 -4.67 -14.31 -23.87
N ARG A 218 -5.49 -14.60 -24.90
CA ARG A 218 -5.35 -15.82 -25.70
C ARG A 218 -3.96 -15.92 -26.36
N ASP A 219 -3.44 -14.85 -26.93
CA ASP A 219 -2.13 -14.84 -27.58
C ASP A 219 -0.99 -15.11 -26.57
N VAL A 220 -1.09 -14.54 -25.35
CA VAL A 220 -0.16 -14.83 -24.25
C VAL A 220 -0.26 -16.28 -23.78
N GLN A 221 -1.47 -16.82 -23.59
CA GLN A 221 -1.65 -18.22 -23.17
C GLN A 221 -1.11 -19.20 -24.23
N GLU A 222 -1.32 -18.92 -25.52
CA GLU A 222 -0.76 -19.72 -26.62
C GLU A 222 0.77 -19.69 -26.61
N THR A 223 1.36 -18.50 -26.47
CA THR A 223 2.82 -18.32 -26.38
C THR A 223 3.39 -19.06 -25.16
N GLN A 224 2.75 -18.93 -24.00
CA GLN A 224 3.20 -19.57 -22.77
C GLN A 224 3.15 -21.10 -22.85
N ALA A 225 2.14 -21.66 -23.54
CA ALA A 225 2.08 -23.10 -23.78
C ALA A 225 3.28 -23.58 -24.64
N GLU A 226 3.68 -22.82 -25.65
CA GLU A 226 4.85 -23.13 -26.48
C GLU A 226 6.16 -23.06 -25.66
N ILE A 227 6.33 -22.03 -24.83
CA ILE A 227 7.49 -21.89 -23.94
C ILE A 227 7.55 -23.05 -22.96
N ARG A 228 6.42 -23.41 -22.35
CA ARG A 228 6.34 -24.53 -21.40
C ARG A 228 6.78 -25.84 -22.03
N GLU A 229 6.30 -26.16 -23.24
CA GLU A 229 6.68 -27.38 -23.96
C GLU A 229 8.17 -27.36 -24.39
N ALA A 230 8.72 -26.18 -24.68
CA ALA A 230 10.11 -26.03 -25.10
C ALA A 230 11.12 -26.12 -23.95
N GLU A 231 10.81 -25.53 -22.79
CA GLU A 231 11.76 -25.38 -21.69
C GLU A 231 11.65 -26.45 -20.60
N PHE A 232 10.48 -27.07 -20.46
CA PHE A 232 10.21 -27.94 -19.33
C PHE A 232 9.71 -29.33 -19.71
N VAL A 233 10.09 -30.30 -18.88
CA VAL A 233 9.64 -31.68 -18.94
C VAL A 233 8.69 -31.94 -17.78
N GLU A 234 7.47 -32.37 -18.09
CA GLU A 234 6.48 -32.76 -17.10
C GLU A 234 6.96 -33.94 -16.24
N THR A 235 6.63 -33.89 -14.96
CA THR A 235 6.99 -34.93 -14.00
C THR A 235 5.78 -35.60 -13.39
N GLU A 236 5.97 -36.83 -12.93
CA GLU A 236 5.02 -37.60 -12.17
C GLU A 236 5.66 -37.99 -10.83
N LEU A 237 5.05 -37.52 -9.76
CA LEU A 237 5.39 -37.88 -8.38
C LEU A 237 4.44 -38.98 -7.91
N SER A 238 4.99 -40.09 -7.43
CA SER A 238 4.22 -41.12 -6.74
C SER A 238 4.79 -41.33 -5.35
N ILE A 239 3.92 -41.49 -4.35
CA ILE A 239 4.32 -41.71 -2.95
C ILE A 239 3.42 -42.78 -2.33
N GLU A 240 4.05 -43.76 -1.68
CA GLU A 240 3.38 -44.83 -0.96
C GLU A 240 3.86 -44.89 0.49
N ALA A 241 2.91 -44.92 1.42
CA ALA A 241 3.19 -45.17 2.83
C ALA A 241 3.78 -46.57 3.01
N THR A 242 4.88 -46.67 3.75
CA THR A 242 5.53 -47.95 4.08
C THR A 242 5.18 -48.45 5.48
N GLY A 243 4.55 -47.60 6.29
CA GLY A 243 4.08 -47.87 7.64
C GLY A 243 2.57 -47.60 7.83
N PRO A 244 2.10 -47.38 9.07
CA PRO A 244 0.72 -46.98 9.32
C PRO A 244 0.43 -45.60 8.69
N THR A 245 -0.83 -45.40 8.27
CA THR A 245 -1.33 -44.13 7.74
C THR A 245 -2.06 -43.29 8.80
N THR A 246 -2.31 -43.87 9.98
CA THR A 246 -2.58 -43.09 11.19
C THR A 246 -1.25 -42.56 11.70
N ILE A 247 -1.10 -41.23 11.68
CA ILE A 247 0.15 -40.54 12.00
C ILE A 247 -0.06 -39.49 13.07
N SER A 248 0.99 -39.17 13.81
CA SER A 248 1.02 -38.09 14.80
C SER A 248 2.39 -37.44 14.80
N PHE A 249 2.59 -36.39 15.60
CA PHE A 249 3.94 -35.86 15.75
C PHE A 249 4.91 -36.93 16.28
N LEU A 250 4.49 -37.91 17.09
CA LEU A 250 5.38 -38.96 17.60
C LEU A 250 5.52 -40.15 16.65
N GLU A 251 4.48 -40.43 15.87
CA GLU A 251 4.41 -41.51 14.88
C GLU A 251 4.38 -40.90 13.46
N PRO A 252 5.55 -40.56 12.88
CA PRO A 252 5.62 -39.88 11.59
C PRO A 252 5.17 -40.81 10.45
N LEU A 253 4.79 -40.19 9.33
CA LEU A 253 4.60 -40.89 8.07
C LEU A 253 5.95 -41.32 7.51
N GLU A 254 6.18 -42.63 7.43
CA GLU A 254 7.32 -43.21 6.70
C GLU A 254 6.88 -43.62 5.29
N ALA A 255 7.38 -42.94 4.27
CA ALA A 255 6.96 -43.17 2.88
C ALA A 255 8.15 -43.41 1.93
N ARG A 256 7.86 -44.14 0.85
CA ARG A 256 8.72 -44.25 -0.32
C ARG A 256 8.05 -43.51 -1.46
N GLY A 257 8.82 -42.72 -2.19
CA GLY A 257 8.36 -42.09 -3.40
C GLY A 257 9.20 -42.46 -4.60
N GLN A 258 8.67 -42.16 -5.76
CA GLN A 258 9.36 -42.22 -7.04
C GLN A 258 9.02 -40.95 -7.83
N LEU A 259 10.05 -40.33 -8.37
CA LEU A 259 9.96 -39.16 -9.24
C LEU A 259 10.49 -39.54 -10.63
N GLN A 260 9.64 -39.36 -11.64
CA GLN A 260 9.94 -39.66 -13.03
C GLN A 260 9.34 -38.58 -13.94
N THR A 261 9.76 -38.54 -15.19
CA THR A 261 9.03 -37.81 -16.23
C THR A 261 7.74 -38.55 -16.55
N VAL A 262 6.75 -37.87 -17.13
CA VAL A 262 5.49 -38.51 -17.58
C VAL A 262 5.72 -39.61 -18.64
N ASP A 263 6.84 -39.57 -19.36
CA ASP A 263 7.27 -40.61 -20.30
C ASP A 263 7.90 -41.84 -19.61
N GLY A 264 8.07 -41.80 -18.28
CA GLY A 264 8.60 -42.87 -17.46
C GLY A 264 10.13 -42.89 -17.33
N GLU A 265 10.82 -41.81 -17.66
CA GLU A 265 12.26 -41.67 -17.41
C GLU A 265 12.50 -41.23 -15.96
N ALA A 266 13.36 -41.96 -15.24
CA ALA A 266 13.65 -41.67 -13.85
C ALA A 266 14.45 -40.37 -13.68
N ILE A 267 14.01 -39.49 -12.77
CA ILE A 267 14.78 -38.32 -12.36
C ILE A 267 15.74 -38.75 -11.25
N ALA A 268 16.97 -39.08 -11.61
CA ALA A 268 17.86 -39.90 -10.80
C ALA A 268 19.07 -39.16 -10.23
N ASN A 269 19.38 -39.40 -8.95
CA ASN A 269 20.51 -38.78 -8.23
C ASN A 269 20.42 -37.25 -8.15
N GLU A 270 19.20 -36.75 -8.01
CA GLU A 270 18.91 -35.31 -7.94
C GLU A 270 18.37 -34.96 -6.54
N PRO A 271 18.76 -33.79 -5.98
CA PRO A 271 18.11 -33.26 -4.80
C PRO A 271 16.66 -32.88 -5.13
N VAL A 272 15.72 -33.38 -4.35
CA VAL A 272 14.28 -33.16 -4.52
C VAL A 272 13.74 -32.39 -3.32
N ARG A 273 13.03 -31.30 -3.59
CA ARG A 273 12.28 -30.54 -2.60
C ARG A 273 10.80 -30.96 -2.65
N LEU A 274 10.29 -31.41 -1.51
CA LEU A 274 8.90 -31.82 -1.33
C LEU A 274 8.21 -30.83 -0.40
N GLU A 275 7.05 -30.34 -0.80
CA GLU A 275 6.17 -29.50 0.01
C GLU A 275 5.02 -30.34 0.54
N ILE A 276 4.86 -30.33 1.87
CA ILE A 276 3.81 -31.04 2.59
C ILE A 276 3.23 -30.08 3.63
N GLY A 277 2.08 -29.49 3.30
CA GLY A 277 1.56 -28.34 4.06
C GLY A 277 2.58 -27.19 4.10
N ALA A 278 2.87 -26.66 5.27
CA ALA A 278 3.88 -25.61 5.46
C ALA A 278 5.33 -26.12 5.59
N GLN A 279 5.54 -27.44 5.50
CA GLN A 279 6.88 -28.03 5.64
C GLN A 279 7.50 -28.30 4.27
N THR A 280 8.76 -27.88 4.13
CA THR A 280 9.61 -28.22 3.00
C THR A 280 10.61 -29.29 3.42
N LEU A 281 10.54 -30.47 2.79
CA LEU A 281 11.48 -31.57 3.01
C LEU A 281 12.44 -31.66 1.82
N VAL A 282 13.71 -31.91 2.10
CA VAL A 282 14.73 -32.14 1.07
C VAL A 282 15.20 -33.59 1.17
N THR A 283 15.16 -34.29 0.04
CA THR A 283 15.65 -35.67 -0.12
C THR A 283 16.46 -35.78 -1.41
N GLU A 284 17.00 -36.95 -1.70
CA GLU A 284 17.73 -37.22 -2.95
C GLU A 284 17.15 -38.47 -3.60
N THR A 285 16.88 -38.42 -4.90
CA THR A 285 16.47 -39.60 -5.66
C THR A 285 17.64 -40.52 -5.91
N ASP A 286 17.40 -41.83 -5.99
CA ASP A 286 18.43 -42.79 -6.38
C ASP A 286 18.52 -42.96 -7.91
N ALA A 287 19.32 -43.92 -8.37
CA ALA A 287 19.50 -44.22 -9.79
C ALA A 287 18.21 -44.62 -10.53
N THR A 288 17.12 -44.91 -9.82
CA THR A 288 15.81 -45.29 -10.35
C THR A 288 14.74 -44.22 -10.12
N GLY A 289 15.13 -43.04 -9.62
CA GLY A 289 14.20 -41.96 -9.27
C GLY A 289 13.48 -42.19 -7.93
N ALA A 290 13.84 -43.24 -7.19
CA ALA A 290 13.19 -43.58 -5.94
C ALA A 290 13.82 -42.81 -4.77
N PHE A 291 13.03 -42.46 -3.77
CA PHE A 291 13.48 -41.80 -2.56
C PHE A 291 12.68 -42.27 -1.34
N THR A 292 13.18 -41.96 -0.15
CA THR A 292 12.45 -42.14 1.11
C THR A 292 12.24 -40.79 1.76
N VAL A 293 11.10 -40.62 2.42
CA VAL A 293 10.76 -39.42 3.16
C VAL A 293 10.06 -39.78 4.46
N THR A 294 10.43 -39.07 5.52
CA THR A 294 9.77 -39.15 6.83
C THR A 294 9.11 -37.81 7.10
N TYR A 295 7.78 -37.78 7.17
CA TYR A 295 7.02 -36.56 7.44
C TYR A 295 6.44 -36.59 8.86
N ARG A 296 6.72 -35.54 9.63
CA ARG A 296 6.24 -35.39 11.01
C ARG A 296 5.21 -34.26 11.07
N PRO A 297 3.92 -34.56 11.21
CA PRO A 297 2.88 -33.54 11.19
C PRO A 297 3.00 -32.63 12.42
N ALA A 298 2.97 -31.32 12.20
CA ALA A 298 3.02 -30.31 13.26
C ALA A 298 1.89 -29.28 13.13
N GLY A 299 1.96 -28.43 12.10
CA GLY A 299 0.97 -27.36 11.86
C GLY A 299 -0.18 -27.73 10.92
N ILE A 300 -0.24 -28.96 10.41
CA ILE A 300 -1.31 -29.40 9.52
C ILE A 300 -2.62 -29.62 10.28
N ASN A 301 -3.77 -29.42 9.62
CA ASN A 301 -5.08 -29.64 10.22
C ASN A 301 -5.25 -31.12 10.63
N ALA A 302 -5.74 -31.36 11.84
CA ALA A 302 -5.98 -32.71 12.35
C ALA A 302 -7.06 -33.48 11.58
N SER A 303 -7.97 -32.78 10.88
CA SER A 303 -9.02 -33.39 10.07
C SER A 303 -8.58 -33.77 8.65
N THR A 304 -7.31 -33.54 8.28
CA THR A 304 -6.79 -33.91 6.96
C THR A 304 -6.83 -35.42 6.76
N THR A 305 -7.52 -35.87 5.70
CA THR A 305 -7.61 -37.28 5.30
C THR A 305 -6.69 -37.64 4.14
N ASP A 306 -6.29 -36.65 3.36
CA ASP A 306 -5.47 -36.80 2.17
C ASP A 306 -4.36 -35.75 2.25
N LEU A 307 -3.12 -36.23 2.38
CA LEU A 307 -1.94 -35.42 2.53
C LEU A 307 -1.38 -35.10 1.14
N ALA A 308 -1.62 -33.88 0.68
CA ALA A 308 -1.05 -33.39 -0.57
C ALA A 308 0.47 -33.22 -0.43
N VAL A 309 1.23 -33.86 -1.32
CA VAL A 309 2.68 -33.77 -1.40
C VAL A 309 3.05 -33.24 -2.78
N GLY A 310 3.67 -32.05 -2.83
CA GLY A 310 4.13 -31.42 -4.05
C GLY A 310 5.63 -31.56 -4.24
N TYR A 311 6.07 -31.95 -5.43
CA TYR A 311 7.44 -31.76 -5.88
C TYR A 311 7.59 -30.32 -6.39
N ARG A 312 8.54 -29.58 -5.81
CA ARG A 312 8.92 -28.23 -6.25
C ARG A 312 10.33 -28.22 -6.82
N PRO A 313 10.50 -28.19 -8.15
CA PRO A 313 11.81 -28.03 -8.76
C PRO A 313 12.42 -26.67 -8.42
N ALA A 314 13.76 -26.54 -8.50
CA ALA A 314 14.43 -25.25 -8.47
C ALA A 314 14.11 -24.40 -9.71
N ASN A 315 14.26 -23.08 -9.62
CA ASN A 315 13.93 -22.14 -10.71
C ASN A 315 14.78 -22.31 -11.99
N GLU A 316 15.93 -22.98 -11.89
CA GLU A 316 16.82 -23.30 -13.02
C GLU A 316 16.57 -24.70 -13.61
N SER A 317 15.71 -25.50 -12.96
CA SER A 317 15.44 -26.89 -13.34
C SER A 317 14.66 -26.97 -14.64
N GLY A 318 14.99 -27.94 -15.49
CA GLY A 318 14.21 -28.27 -16.70
C GLY A 318 12.96 -29.11 -16.42
N TYR A 319 12.60 -29.34 -15.15
CA TYR A 319 11.43 -30.14 -14.78
C TYR A 319 10.29 -29.25 -14.27
N LEU A 320 9.04 -29.64 -14.58
CA LEU A 320 7.86 -29.09 -13.93
C LEU A 320 7.61 -29.78 -12.58
N GLY A 321 6.94 -29.05 -11.68
CA GLY A 321 6.43 -29.63 -10.44
C GLY A 321 5.33 -30.64 -10.69
N SER A 322 5.06 -31.48 -9.69
CA SER A 322 3.96 -32.44 -9.71
C SER A 322 3.45 -32.68 -8.31
N GLN A 323 2.20 -33.11 -8.16
CA GLN A 323 1.58 -33.31 -6.85
C GLN A 323 0.91 -34.68 -6.80
N THR A 324 0.95 -35.31 -5.63
CA THR A 324 0.21 -36.53 -5.32
C THR A 324 -0.36 -36.46 -3.92
N ASP A 325 -1.46 -37.18 -3.69
CA ASP A 325 -2.07 -37.31 -2.37
C ASP A 325 -1.70 -38.63 -1.72
N VAL A 326 -1.45 -38.59 -0.41
CA VAL A 326 -1.24 -39.78 0.43
C VAL A 326 -2.37 -39.87 1.46
N PRO A 327 -3.18 -40.94 1.48
CA PRO A 327 -4.26 -41.06 2.45
C PRO A 327 -3.70 -41.24 3.87
N VAL A 328 -4.18 -40.41 4.81
CA VAL A 328 -3.73 -40.37 6.20
C VAL A 328 -4.89 -40.17 7.18
N SER A 329 -4.62 -40.38 8.46
CA SER A 329 -5.45 -39.93 9.57
C SER A 329 -4.53 -39.35 10.63
N ILE A 330 -4.81 -38.14 11.10
CA ILE A 330 -3.90 -37.41 11.98
C ILE A 330 -4.42 -37.48 13.42
N GLU A 331 -3.59 -37.98 14.32
CA GLU A 331 -3.84 -37.97 15.76
C GLU A 331 -3.13 -36.77 16.41
N PRO A 332 -3.88 -35.80 16.98
CA PRO A 332 -3.30 -34.66 17.66
C PRO A 332 -2.50 -35.07 18.90
N VAL A 333 -1.40 -34.38 19.16
CA VAL A 333 -0.62 -34.53 20.40
C VAL A 333 -0.26 -33.18 21.00
N GLU A 334 -0.15 -33.11 22.32
CA GLU A 334 0.17 -31.88 23.04
C GLU A 334 1.68 -31.65 23.12
N PRO A 335 2.21 -30.54 22.57
CA PRO A 335 3.60 -30.15 22.81
C PRO A 335 3.76 -29.51 24.20
N THR A 336 4.97 -29.59 24.72
CA THR A 336 5.41 -28.93 25.95
C THR A 336 6.35 -27.78 25.58
N LEU A 337 5.96 -26.56 25.93
CA LEU A 337 6.87 -25.41 25.96
C LEU A 337 7.47 -25.31 27.37
N SER A 338 8.80 -25.26 27.46
CA SER A 338 9.55 -25.36 28.71
C SER A 338 10.78 -24.46 28.70
N ASP A 339 11.39 -24.29 29.88
CA ASP A 339 12.63 -23.52 30.07
C ASP A 339 12.55 -22.09 29.49
N LEU A 340 11.36 -21.47 29.57
CA LEU A 340 11.17 -20.09 29.14
C LEU A 340 11.93 -19.14 30.09
N GLU A 341 13.01 -18.58 29.58
CA GLU A 341 13.80 -17.54 30.22
C GLU A 341 13.63 -16.24 29.42
N ALA A 342 13.60 -15.11 30.13
CA ALA A 342 13.51 -13.79 29.53
C ALA A 342 14.38 -12.79 30.30
N THR A 343 14.60 -11.61 29.72
CA THR A 343 15.24 -10.50 30.42
C THR A 343 14.38 -10.10 31.64
N ASP A 344 14.99 -10.01 32.82
CA ASP A 344 14.25 -9.78 34.09
C ASP A 344 13.57 -8.41 34.15
N GLN A 345 14.19 -7.38 33.56
CA GLN A 345 13.71 -5.99 33.62
C GLN A 345 13.88 -5.29 32.27
N ALA A 346 12.90 -4.48 31.89
CA ALA A 346 12.92 -3.68 30.67
C ALA A 346 12.17 -2.35 30.88
N ARG A 347 12.39 -1.40 29.99
CA ARG A 347 11.65 -0.13 29.87
C ARG A 347 10.90 -0.07 28.56
N PHE A 348 10.13 1.00 28.35
CA PHE A 348 9.64 1.33 27.02
C PHE A 348 10.79 1.32 26.01
N ASP A 349 10.56 0.71 24.85
CA ASP A 349 11.51 0.59 23.74
C ASP A 349 12.77 -0.28 24.01
N ASP A 350 12.93 -0.83 25.21
CA ASP A 350 13.96 -1.84 25.46
C ASP A 350 13.63 -3.16 24.76
N GLN A 351 14.67 -3.93 24.45
CA GLN A 351 14.56 -5.28 23.91
C GLN A 351 14.59 -6.33 25.03
N ILE A 352 13.56 -7.17 25.09
CA ILE A 352 13.53 -8.39 25.91
C ILE A 352 14.11 -9.53 25.09
N GLN A 353 15.27 -10.05 25.50
CA GLN A 353 15.77 -11.33 25.01
C GLN A 353 15.01 -12.46 25.70
N LEU A 354 14.57 -13.46 24.92
CA LEU A 354 13.88 -14.64 25.42
C LEU A 354 14.43 -15.93 24.80
N THR A 355 14.42 -17.00 25.57
CA THR A 355 14.84 -18.34 25.15
C THR A 355 13.93 -19.41 25.76
N GLY A 356 13.79 -20.55 25.10
CA GLY A 356 13.13 -21.72 25.69
C GLY A 356 13.18 -22.93 24.77
N ALA A 357 12.43 -23.97 25.13
CA ALA A 357 12.39 -25.24 24.41
C ALA A 357 10.96 -25.69 24.10
N ALA A 358 10.79 -26.35 22.96
CA ALA A 358 9.52 -26.96 22.54
C ALA A 358 9.74 -28.44 22.19
N THR A 359 9.06 -29.32 22.91
CA THR A 359 9.21 -30.78 22.74
C THR A 359 7.87 -31.50 22.79
N VAL A 360 7.79 -32.70 22.24
CA VAL A 360 6.70 -33.66 22.49
C VAL A 360 7.36 -34.94 23.01
N GLU A 361 7.12 -35.32 24.27
CA GLU A 361 7.80 -36.46 24.90
C GLU A 361 9.33 -36.49 24.64
N ASP A 362 10.00 -35.36 24.89
CA ASP A 362 11.45 -35.14 24.66
C ASP A 362 11.90 -35.15 23.18
N VAL A 363 10.98 -35.31 22.21
CA VAL A 363 11.28 -35.15 20.78
C VAL A 363 11.24 -33.66 20.43
N PRO A 364 12.33 -33.08 19.89
CA PRO A 364 12.38 -31.66 19.55
C PRO A 364 11.39 -31.32 18.44
N VAL A 365 10.61 -30.26 18.64
CA VAL A 365 9.76 -29.67 17.60
C VAL A 365 10.60 -28.70 16.76
N ASN A 366 10.40 -28.68 15.44
CA ASN A 366 11.12 -27.79 14.54
C ASN A 366 10.14 -27.02 13.65
N GLY A 367 10.52 -25.80 13.28
CA GLY A 367 9.77 -24.95 12.35
C GLY A 367 8.43 -24.44 12.91
N LEU A 368 8.17 -24.61 14.20
CA LEU A 368 6.94 -24.14 14.82
C LEU A 368 7.06 -22.62 15.09
N PRO A 369 6.20 -21.77 14.50
CA PRO A 369 6.15 -20.35 14.86
C PRO A 369 5.36 -20.18 16.16
N LEU A 370 5.96 -19.54 17.15
CA LEU A 370 5.36 -19.27 18.46
C LEU A 370 5.09 -17.77 18.59
N ALA A 371 3.84 -17.41 18.88
CA ALA A 371 3.47 -16.04 19.18
C ALA A 371 4.01 -15.62 20.56
N VAL A 372 4.53 -14.41 20.65
CA VAL A 372 5.01 -13.82 21.90
C VAL A 372 4.07 -12.68 22.28
N THR A 373 3.49 -12.75 23.47
CA THR A 373 2.67 -11.67 24.03
C THR A 373 3.24 -11.16 25.34
N LEU A 374 3.09 -9.86 25.59
CA LEU A 374 3.47 -9.18 26.83
C LEU A 374 2.25 -8.44 27.36
N ASP A 375 1.81 -8.76 28.57
CA ASP A 375 0.53 -8.31 29.14
C ASP A 375 -0.68 -8.56 28.20
N GLY A 376 -0.65 -9.69 27.48
CA GLY A 376 -1.69 -10.05 26.52
C GLY A 376 -1.60 -9.37 25.16
N GLN A 377 -0.76 -8.35 24.97
CA GLN A 377 -0.52 -7.73 23.66
C GLN A 377 0.53 -8.51 22.87
N ARG A 378 0.31 -8.78 21.58
CA ARG A 378 1.33 -9.42 20.75
C ARG A 378 2.49 -8.46 20.52
N VAL A 379 3.70 -8.95 20.80
CA VAL A 379 4.96 -8.19 20.66
C VAL A 379 5.93 -8.84 19.69
N GLY A 380 5.57 -10.00 19.13
CA GLY A 380 6.33 -10.64 18.06
C GLY A 380 6.06 -12.13 17.89
N GLU A 381 6.99 -12.79 17.21
CA GLU A 381 7.02 -14.22 16.93
C GLU A 381 8.45 -14.76 17.07
N VAL A 382 8.58 -15.99 17.56
CA VAL A 382 9.83 -16.75 17.54
C VAL A 382 9.64 -18.10 16.89
N ARG A 383 10.63 -18.59 16.14
CA ARG A 383 10.58 -19.92 15.50
C ARG A 383 11.40 -20.92 16.29
N VAL A 384 10.87 -22.14 16.41
CA VAL A 384 11.61 -23.25 17.02
C VAL A 384 12.59 -23.86 16.00
N SER A 385 13.85 -23.97 16.39
CA SER A 385 14.92 -24.64 15.65
C SER A 385 15.65 -25.60 16.57
N GLU A 386 15.81 -26.85 16.15
CA GLU A 386 16.40 -27.94 16.93
C GLU A 386 15.74 -28.11 18.32
N GLY A 387 14.41 -27.91 18.41
CA GLY A 387 13.66 -27.97 19.67
C GLY A 387 13.84 -26.77 20.60
N GLN A 388 14.59 -25.74 20.20
CA GLN A 388 14.82 -24.54 20.97
C GLN A 388 14.28 -23.32 20.23
N PHE A 389 13.82 -22.32 20.96
CA PHE A 389 13.50 -21.01 20.41
C PHE A 389 14.30 -19.94 21.14
N ASN A 390 14.73 -18.93 20.40
CA ASN A 390 15.37 -17.74 20.92
C ASN A 390 14.90 -16.55 20.08
N GLY A 391 14.82 -15.37 20.71
CA GLY A 391 14.42 -14.16 20.01
C GLY A 391 14.49 -12.93 20.88
N THR A 392 14.15 -11.80 20.27
CA THR A 392 14.08 -10.49 20.90
C THR A 392 12.76 -9.83 20.54
N VAL A 393 12.09 -9.27 21.53
CA VAL A 393 10.87 -8.47 21.35
C VAL A 393 11.05 -7.11 22.00
N THR A 394 10.48 -6.06 21.42
CA THR A 394 10.54 -4.70 21.97
C THR A 394 9.35 -4.45 22.89
N VAL A 395 9.55 -3.75 24.00
CA VAL A 395 8.46 -3.37 24.91
C VAL A 395 7.67 -2.20 24.32
N PRO A 396 6.37 -2.39 24.00
CA PRO A 396 5.54 -1.33 23.47
C PRO A 396 5.12 -0.35 24.58
N LEU A 397 4.75 0.86 24.18
CA LEU A 397 4.33 1.93 25.09
C LEU A 397 3.08 1.57 25.91
N SER A 398 2.16 0.82 25.30
CA SER A 398 0.88 0.39 25.86
C SER A 398 1.00 -0.71 26.92
N VAL A 399 2.21 -1.22 27.19
CA VAL A 399 2.44 -2.13 28.31
C VAL A 399 2.74 -1.30 29.56
N PRO A 400 1.94 -1.44 30.63
CA PRO A 400 2.11 -0.64 31.83
C PRO A 400 3.37 -1.02 32.62
N ALA A 401 3.87 -0.08 33.43
CA ALA A 401 4.93 -0.39 34.37
C ALA A 401 4.47 -1.38 35.45
N GLY A 402 5.38 -2.23 35.93
CA GLY A 402 5.12 -3.29 36.91
C GLY A 402 5.52 -4.67 36.41
N ASP A 403 5.17 -5.70 37.16
CA ASP A 403 5.41 -7.09 36.78
C ASP A 403 4.38 -7.51 35.71
N GLN A 404 4.86 -7.75 34.49
CA GLN A 404 4.04 -8.14 33.34
C GLN A 404 4.26 -9.59 32.96
N GLU A 405 3.18 -10.26 32.54
CA GLU A 405 3.27 -11.63 32.01
C GLU A 405 3.81 -11.60 30.57
N LEU A 406 4.96 -12.23 30.36
CA LEU A 406 5.45 -12.59 29.03
C LEU A 406 4.99 -14.02 28.75
N ARG A 407 4.27 -14.23 27.65
CA ARG A 407 3.77 -15.53 27.22
C ARG A 407 4.33 -15.87 25.85
N VAL A 408 4.82 -17.09 25.70
CA VAL A 408 5.15 -17.69 24.40
C VAL A 408 4.16 -18.82 24.15
N ALA A 409 3.47 -18.81 23.01
CA ALA A 409 2.40 -19.75 22.74
C ALA A 409 2.36 -20.25 21.29
N TRP A 410 1.98 -21.51 21.14
CA TRP A 410 1.36 -22.07 19.94
C TRP A 410 -0.16 -22.05 20.16
N PRO A 411 -0.91 -21.09 19.59
CA PRO A 411 -2.31 -20.89 19.94
C PRO A 411 -3.30 -21.71 19.10
N HIS A 412 -2.83 -22.46 18.09
CA HIS A 412 -3.71 -23.03 17.07
C HIS A 412 -4.42 -24.32 17.53
N GLU A 413 -5.74 -24.30 17.43
CA GLU A 413 -6.62 -25.47 17.63
C GLU A 413 -6.73 -26.32 16.35
N ASP A 414 -7.22 -27.55 16.49
CA ASP A 414 -7.46 -28.49 15.37
C ASP A 414 -6.24 -28.72 14.47
N ARG A 415 -5.04 -28.72 15.06
CA ARG A 415 -3.77 -29.05 14.41
C ARG A 415 -3.19 -30.35 14.94
N ALA A 416 -2.22 -30.90 14.20
CA ALA A 416 -1.48 -32.09 14.63
C ALA A 416 -0.75 -31.88 15.98
N LEU A 417 -0.29 -30.65 16.25
CA LEU A 417 0.09 -30.20 17.58
C LEU A 417 -1.04 -29.38 18.20
N ALA A 418 -1.53 -29.82 19.35
CA ALA A 418 -2.51 -29.07 20.13
C ALA A 418 -1.93 -27.75 20.69
N PRO A 419 -2.76 -26.79 21.11
CA PRO A 419 -2.28 -25.54 21.69
C PRO A 419 -1.38 -25.76 22.91
N ALA A 420 -0.31 -24.97 23.02
CA ALA A 420 0.58 -24.97 24.17
C ALA A 420 1.10 -23.57 24.46
N ASN A 421 1.39 -23.27 25.72
CA ASN A 421 2.00 -22.01 26.12
C ASN A 421 2.99 -22.21 27.27
N ALA A 422 3.93 -21.28 27.39
CA ALA A 422 4.77 -21.07 28.55
C ALA A 422 4.72 -19.59 28.93
N THR A 423 4.77 -19.30 30.23
CA THR A 423 4.76 -17.93 30.74
C THR A 423 5.92 -17.67 31.68
N THR A 424 6.40 -16.44 31.69
CA THR A 424 7.36 -15.91 32.64
C THR A 424 7.00 -14.46 32.97
N THR A 425 7.64 -13.87 33.96
CA THR A 425 7.37 -12.49 34.39
C THR A 425 8.55 -11.60 34.02
N VAL A 426 8.25 -10.43 33.45
CA VAL A 426 9.23 -9.37 33.18
C VAL A 426 8.79 -8.13 33.94
N THR A 427 9.69 -7.51 34.72
CA THR A 427 9.39 -6.26 35.40
C THR A 427 9.62 -5.09 34.45
N ILE A 428 8.54 -4.45 34.02
CA ILE A 428 8.60 -3.22 33.23
C ILE A 428 8.79 -2.05 34.19
N THR A 429 9.89 -1.32 34.02
CA THR A 429 10.19 -0.13 34.83
C THR A 429 9.73 1.12 34.10
N GLU A 430 9.24 2.10 34.87
CA GLU A 430 8.84 3.38 34.30
C GLU A 430 10.01 4.05 33.57
N THR A 431 9.70 4.59 32.40
CA THR A 431 10.59 5.45 31.64
C THR A 431 10.24 6.89 31.96
N ASP A 432 11.21 7.66 32.44
CA ASP A 432 11.00 9.07 32.75
C ASP A 432 10.51 9.82 31.50
N SER A 433 9.45 10.62 31.66
CA SER A 433 8.93 11.50 30.61
C SER A 433 9.07 12.97 31.01
N ALA A 434 9.07 13.86 30.01
CA ALA A 434 9.14 15.30 30.20
C ALA A 434 8.04 15.98 29.38
N LEU A 435 7.32 16.91 30.04
CA LEU A 435 6.30 17.73 29.41
C LEU A 435 6.78 19.18 29.38
N SER A 436 6.67 19.82 28.22
CA SER A 436 6.95 21.24 28.02
C SER A 436 5.75 21.91 27.37
N MET A 437 5.49 23.16 27.74
CA MET A 437 4.31 23.90 27.31
C MET A 437 4.60 25.41 27.31
N ASP A 438 4.03 26.09 26.32
CA ASP A 438 3.88 27.54 26.24
C ASP A 438 2.40 27.88 25.95
N ALA A 439 1.95 29.03 26.45
CA ALA A 439 0.59 29.52 26.23
C ALA A 439 0.61 31.02 25.92
N GLU A 440 -0.07 31.43 24.86
CA GLU A 440 -0.10 32.82 24.39
C GLU A 440 -1.55 33.30 24.16
N PRO A 441 -1.87 34.56 24.51
CA PRO A 441 -3.20 35.10 24.27
C PRO A 441 -3.40 35.44 22.79
N VAL A 442 -4.45 34.88 22.18
CA VAL A 442 -4.81 35.09 20.77
C VAL A 442 -6.30 35.40 20.70
N ALA A 443 -6.66 36.59 20.21
CA ALA A 443 -8.05 37.01 19.99
C ALA A 443 -9.03 36.94 21.19
N GLY A 444 -8.55 36.75 22.42
CA GLY A 444 -9.38 36.63 23.63
C GLY A 444 -9.33 35.25 24.29
N ASP A 445 -8.84 34.25 23.55
CA ASP A 445 -8.56 32.90 24.01
C ASP A 445 -7.05 32.69 24.24
N LEU A 446 -6.68 31.53 24.76
CA LEU A 446 -5.30 31.10 24.98
C LEU A 446 -4.97 29.95 24.04
N GLN A 447 -4.02 30.17 23.14
CA GLN A 447 -3.45 29.10 22.33
C GLN A 447 -2.33 28.43 23.13
N VAL A 448 -2.47 27.13 23.39
CA VAL A 448 -1.50 26.32 24.13
C VAL A 448 -0.76 25.45 23.13
N THR A 449 0.57 25.46 23.20
CA THR A 449 1.41 24.52 22.44
C THR A 449 2.36 23.82 23.39
N GLY A 450 2.65 22.56 23.15
CA GLY A 450 3.57 21.82 24.00
C GLY A 450 4.15 20.57 23.34
N ARG A 451 4.96 19.84 24.11
CA ARG A 451 5.63 18.61 23.69
C ARG A 451 5.83 17.67 24.89
N LEU A 452 5.46 16.39 24.71
CA LEU A 452 5.74 15.27 25.60
C LEU A 452 6.88 14.42 25.02
N THR A 453 7.95 14.22 25.76
CA THR A 453 9.09 13.42 25.32
C THR A 453 9.48 12.37 26.35
N THR A 454 10.18 11.32 25.94
CA THR A 454 10.99 10.50 26.85
C THR A 454 12.16 11.33 27.41
N ALA A 455 12.84 10.82 28.44
CA ALA A 455 14.03 11.45 29.00
C ALA A 455 15.19 11.59 27.98
N ASP A 456 15.23 10.73 26.97
CA ASP A 456 16.22 10.79 25.88
C ASP A 456 15.86 11.84 24.81
N GLY A 457 14.65 12.43 24.89
CA GLY A 457 14.19 13.55 24.06
C GLY A 457 13.33 13.14 22.87
N ASP A 458 13.03 11.85 22.74
CA ASP A 458 12.18 11.29 21.70
C ASP A 458 10.72 11.65 21.95
N GLY A 459 10.00 11.98 20.88
CA GLY A 459 8.60 12.36 20.96
C GLY A 459 7.71 11.16 21.30
N VAL A 460 6.75 11.36 22.20
CA VAL A 460 5.77 10.33 22.55
C VAL A 460 4.43 10.70 21.94
N ALA A 461 3.99 9.99 20.90
CA ALA A 461 2.67 10.23 20.32
C ALA A 461 1.55 9.50 21.01
N ASN A 462 0.36 9.92 20.59
CA ASN A 462 -0.92 9.36 20.89
C ASN A 462 -1.30 9.40 22.36
N GLN A 463 -0.59 10.22 23.13
CA GLN A 463 -0.80 10.35 24.55
C GLN A 463 -1.80 11.46 24.81
N SER A 464 -2.70 11.19 25.75
CA SER A 464 -3.68 12.18 26.19
C SER A 464 -3.04 13.09 27.22
N VAL A 465 -3.02 14.39 26.94
CA VAL A 465 -2.51 15.43 27.85
C VAL A 465 -3.70 16.27 28.30
N ALA A 466 -3.96 16.30 29.60
CA ALA A 466 -5.01 17.12 30.19
C ALA A 466 -4.52 18.56 30.38
N LEU A 467 -5.22 19.52 29.77
CA LEU A 467 -4.99 20.95 29.93
C LEU A 467 -5.88 21.50 31.04
N THR A 468 -5.30 22.31 31.92
CA THR A 468 -5.97 22.91 33.06
C THR A 468 -5.89 24.43 33.02
N LEU A 469 -6.92 25.10 33.55
CA LEU A 469 -6.96 26.54 33.74
C LEU A 469 -7.25 26.83 35.21
N ASP A 470 -6.32 27.52 35.87
CA ASP A 470 -6.28 27.76 37.32
C ASP A 470 -6.45 26.48 38.17
N GLY A 471 -5.98 25.35 37.62
CA GLY A 471 -6.00 24.03 38.26
C GLY A 471 -7.24 23.18 37.98
N ASP A 472 -8.26 23.72 37.33
CA ASP A 472 -9.42 22.96 36.87
C ASP A 472 -9.15 22.38 35.48
N ALA A 473 -9.38 21.07 35.28
CA ALA A 473 -9.25 20.44 33.96
C ALA A 473 -10.33 20.95 33.00
N VAL A 474 -9.90 21.46 31.84
CA VAL A 474 -10.77 22.10 30.87
C VAL A 474 -10.86 21.28 29.58
N GLU A 475 -9.72 20.79 29.09
CA GLU A 475 -9.60 20.14 27.79
C GLU A 475 -8.60 18.98 27.87
N THR A 476 -8.73 17.99 26.99
CA THR A 476 -7.72 16.95 26.78
C THR A 476 -7.31 16.96 25.33
N VAL A 477 -6.01 16.99 25.06
CA VAL A 477 -5.43 16.99 23.71
C VAL A 477 -4.56 15.75 23.51
N ARG A 478 -4.40 15.29 22.26
CA ARG A 478 -3.50 14.19 21.92
C ARG A 478 -2.16 14.70 21.41
N THR A 479 -1.09 13.93 21.67
CA THR A 479 0.25 14.19 21.15
C THR A 479 0.51 13.54 19.80
N ASN A 480 1.24 14.23 18.92
CA ASN A 480 1.77 13.64 17.68
C ASN A 480 3.09 12.93 17.88
N ALA A 481 3.73 12.58 16.76
CA ALA A 481 5.03 11.92 16.65
C ALA A 481 5.97 12.34 17.64
N ASP A 482 6.10 13.63 17.48
CA ASP A 482 7.25 14.31 17.89
C ASP A 482 6.89 14.74 19.30
N GLY A 483 5.80 14.23 19.90
CA GLY A 483 5.30 14.52 21.21
C GLY A 483 4.47 15.77 21.27
N ARG A 484 4.30 16.53 20.19
CA ARG A 484 3.68 17.85 20.27
C ARG A 484 2.18 17.77 20.43
N PHE A 485 1.62 18.79 21.04
CA PHE A 485 0.18 18.98 21.12
C PHE A 485 -0.14 20.47 21.03
N GLU A 486 -1.38 20.76 20.68
CA GLU A 486 -1.93 22.11 20.58
C GLU A 486 -3.37 22.07 21.08
N GLY A 487 -3.79 23.10 21.80
CA GLY A 487 -5.13 23.25 22.35
C GLY A 487 -5.53 24.72 22.53
N GLU A 488 -6.81 24.98 22.79
CA GLU A 488 -7.36 26.33 22.91
C GLU A 488 -8.22 26.44 24.17
N LEU A 489 -7.84 27.34 25.08
CA LEU A 489 -8.54 27.53 26.34
C LEU A 489 -9.16 28.93 26.41
N THR A 490 -10.43 29.01 26.81
CA THR A 490 -11.12 30.28 27.03
C THR A 490 -11.04 30.70 28.50
N PRO A 491 -10.22 31.72 28.86
CA PRO A 491 -10.17 32.22 30.23
C PRO A 491 -11.44 33.01 30.60
N SER A 492 -11.70 33.16 31.90
CA SER A 492 -12.80 34.02 32.37
C SER A 492 -12.59 35.48 31.95
N ALA A 493 -13.65 36.15 31.48
CA ALA A 493 -13.57 37.51 30.94
C ALA A 493 -13.04 38.58 31.93
N ASP A 494 -13.13 38.32 33.24
CA ASP A 494 -12.66 39.21 34.31
C ASP A 494 -11.25 38.86 34.83
N ALA A 495 -10.58 37.85 34.27
CA ALA A 495 -9.26 37.42 34.72
C ALA A 495 -8.16 38.37 34.19
N GLU A 496 -7.32 38.89 35.09
CA GLU A 496 -6.14 39.69 34.73
C GLU A 496 -4.91 38.81 34.42
N SER A 497 -4.87 37.62 35.02
CA SER A 497 -3.86 36.59 34.79
C SER A 497 -4.45 35.22 35.09
N VAL A 498 -4.01 34.19 34.35
CA VAL A 498 -4.46 32.80 34.50
C VAL A 498 -3.27 31.86 34.50
N THR A 499 -3.34 30.79 35.28
CA THR A 499 -2.35 29.70 35.28
C THR A 499 -2.84 28.61 34.36
N VAL A 500 -2.08 28.34 33.31
CA VAL A 500 -2.34 27.23 32.40
C VAL A 500 -1.45 26.06 32.81
N GLY A 501 -2.05 24.90 33.02
CA GLY A 501 -1.35 23.65 33.32
C GLY A 501 -1.53 22.62 32.20
N ALA A 502 -0.57 21.73 32.05
CA ALA A 502 -0.68 20.52 31.25
C ALA A 502 -0.20 19.34 32.09
N THR A 503 -0.93 18.22 32.07
CA THR A 503 -0.59 17.00 32.82
C THR A 503 -0.74 15.78 31.92
N TYR A 504 0.29 14.95 31.92
CA TYR A 504 0.29 13.59 31.38
C TYR A 504 0.40 12.61 32.56
N ASP A 505 -0.57 11.73 32.70
CA ASP A 505 -0.62 10.68 33.72
C ASP A 505 -1.48 9.53 33.20
N ASP A 506 -0.86 8.58 32.48
CA ASP A 506 -1.55 7.41 31.93
C ASP A 506 -0.99 6.11 32.54
N PRO A 507 -1.72 5.50 33.49
CA PRO A 507 -1.29 4.27 34.14
C PRO A 507 -1.37 3.04 33.22
N GLY A 508 -1.95 3.18 32.01
CA GLY A 508 -1.92 2.15 30.96
C GLY A 508 -0.60 2.11 30.19
N THR A 509 0.36 2.97 30.52
CA THR A 509 1.67 3.02 29.86
C THR A 509 2.83 2.76 30.81
N SER A 510 4.00 2.52 30.25
CA SER A 510 5.26 2.42 31.00
C SER A 510 5.98 3.76 31.15
N LEU A 511 5.33 4.89 30.87
CA LEU A 511 5.92 6.21 31.08
C LEU A 511 5.54 6.77 32.45
N ALA A 512 6.51 7.37 33.14
CA ALA A 512 6.23 8.16 34.32
C ALA A 512 5.39 9.39 33.93
N GLY A 513 4.44 9.79 34.78
CA GLY A 513 3.65 11.00 34.58
C GLY A 513 4.51 12.28 34.56
N ALA A 514 4.09 13.28 33.80
CA ALA A 514 4.77 14.57 33.65
C ALA A 514 3.79 15.75 33.66
N GLN A 515 4.25 16.90 34.16
CA GLN A 515 3.42 18.11 34.25
C GLN A 515 4.22 19.37 33.88
N ALA A 516 3.54 20.35 33.32
CA ALA A 516 4.07 21.68 33.00
C ALA A 516 3.04 22.75 33.37
N GLU A 517 3.51 23.92 33.81
CA GLU A 517 2.64 25.06 34.16
C GLU A 517 3.26 26.38 33.67
N THR A 518 2.43 27.30 33.23
CA THR A 518 2.82 28.67 32.86
C THR A 518 1.74 29.67 33.29
N THR A 519 2.12 30.92 33.54
CA THR A 519 1.18 31.99 33.90
C THR A 519 1.12 33.01 32.78
N VAL A 520 -0.09 33.24 32.26
CA VAL A 520 -0.34 34.21 31.19
C VAL A 520 -1.03 35.44 31.76
N THR A 521 -0.54 36.64 31.42
CA THR A 521 -1.21 37.90 31.76
C THR A 521 -2.12 38.32 30.60
N LEU A 522 -3.40 38.55 30.88
CA LEU A 522 -4.40 38.92 29.88
C LEU A 522 -4.46 40.45 29.78
N ALA A 523 -4.09 41.01 28.63
CA ALA A 523 -4.10 42.46 28.46
C ALA A 523 -5.55 42.98 28.38
N THR A 524 -5.98 43.75 29.38
CA THR A 524 -7.26 44.45 29.33
C THR A 524 -7.22 45.45 28.18
N GLN A 525 -8.06 45.28 27.16
CA GLN A 525 -8.18 46.22 26.07
C GLN A 525 -8.93 47.49 26.57
N GLU A 526 -8.25 48.32 27.37
CA GLU A 526 -8.72 49.67 27.64
C GLU A 526 -8.62 50.48 26.35
N GLY A 527 -9.78 50.97 25.89
CA GLY A 527 -9.92 51.74 24.66
C GLY A 527 -8.89 52.84 24.52
N SER A 528 -8.33 52.95 23.32
CA SER A 528 -7.40 53.97 22.87
C SER A 528 -7.97 55.39 23.00
N GLY A 529 -7.85 55.97 24.18
CA GLY A 529 -7.94 57.41 24.40
C GLY A 529 -6.54 57.99 24.52
N LEU A 530 -5.97 58.49 23.42
CA LEU A 530 -4.72 59.26 23.46
C LEU A 530 -4.91 60.55 24.28
N PRO A 531 -4.08 60.85 25.30
CA PRO A 531 -3.90 62.20 25.78
C PRO A 531 -2.56 62.75 25.29
N THR A 532 -2.62 63.71 24.38
CA THR A 532 -1.51 64.54 23.91
C THR A 532 -1.04 65.49 25.01
N TRP A 533 -0.21 65.02 25.95
CA TRP A 533 0.73 65.86 26.69
C TRP A 533 1.66 64.99 27.54
N LEU A 534 2.90 64.80 27.08
CA LEU A 534 4.13 64.89 27.90
C LEU A 534 5.30 64.30 27.10
N VAL A 535 5.86 65.15 26.25
CA VAL A 535 7.30 65.16 26.02
C VAL A 535 7.90 65.98 27.15
N ALA A 536 8.65 65.33 28.07
CA ALA A 536 10.00 65.74 28.49
C ALA A 536 10.43 65.19 29.86
N ALA A 537 11.65 64.64 29.84
CA ALA A 537 12.65 64.52 30.91
C ALA A 537 12.62 63.29 31.86
N SER A 538 13.56 62.37 31.56
CA SER A 538 14.47 61.63 32.46
C SER A 538 13.88 60.96 33.72
N GLY A 539 14.07 59.67 34.01
CA GLY A 539 15.01 58.67 33.54
C GLY A 539 15.08 57.54 34.58
N LEU A 540 15.81 56.47 34.23
CA LEU A 540 16.18 55.29 35.04
C LEU A 540 15.09 54.24 35.34
N GLY A 541 15.31 53.05 34.77
CA GLY A 541 15.09 51.79 35.50
C GLY A 541 14.41 50.68 34.71
N GLY A 542 15.20 49.76 34.14
CA GLY A 542 14.76 48.37 33.96
C GLY A 542 14.36 47.92 32.55
N VAL A 543 15.33 47.78 31.64
CA VAL A 543 15.22 46.84 30.51
C VAL A 543 16.46 45.95 30.58
N VAL A 544 16.27 44.73 31.10
CA VAL A 544 17.21 43.61 31.04
C VAL A 544 16.38 42.35 30.79
N ALA A 545 16.83 41.54 29.82
CA ALA A 545 16.28 40.26 29.31
C ALA A 545 15.01 40.43 28.46
N LEU A 546 15.01 40.23 27.13
CA LEU A 546 15.27 38.97 26.43
C LEU A 546 15.67 39.21 24.96
N VAL A 547 16.96 39.18 24.61
CA VAL A 547 17.45 39.00 23.21
C VAL A 547 18.72 38.11 23.19
N LEU A 548 18.85 37.13 24.09
CA LEU A 548 20.06 36.29 24.14
C LEU A 548 19.76 34.82 24.43
N VAL A 549 19.17 34.09 23.48
CA VAL A 549 19.41 32.63 23.29
C VAL A 549 19.28 32.26 21.80
N GLY A 550 20.11 32.85 20.93
CA GLY A 550 20.13 32.47 19.50
C GLY A 550 21.53 32.28 18.90
N TRP A 551 22.60 32.45 19.67
CA TRP A 551 23.92 32.66 19.05
C TRP A 551 25.11 31.95 19.71
N TRP A 552 24.93 30.80 20.37
CA TRP A 552 26.10 30.10 20.94
C TRP A 552 26.15 28.57 20.84
N TYR A 553 25.66 27.97 19.76
CA TYR A 553 25.98 26.55 19.49
C TYR A 553 26.46 26.23 18.08
N ARG A 554 27.21 27.14 17.46
CA ARG A 554 27.92 26.82 16.21
C ARG A 554 29.31 27.45 16.10
N ARG A 555 30.28 26.97 16.90
CA ARG A 555 31.68 26.89 16.44
C ARG A 555 32.62 26.05 17.32
N ALA A 556 32.85 24.80 16.92
CA ALA A 556 34.12 24.05 16.93
C ALA A 556 33.79 22.67 16.30
N GLN A 557 34.46 22.10 15.31
CA GLN A 557 35.89 22.01 15.03
C GLN A 557 36.15 21.90 13.49
N PRO A 558 37.33 21.41 13.01
CA PRO A 558 38.37 22.20 12.37
C PRO A 558 38.44 22.06 10.83
N ALA A 559 39.28 22.92 10.25
CA ALA A 559 39.54 23.07 8.82
C ALA A 559 40.09 21.81 8.12
N SER A 560 39.70 21.62 6.86
CA SER A 560 40.48 20.93 5.84
C SER A 560 40.34 21.62 4.47
N THR A 561 41.48 21.70 3.80
CA THR A 561 41.84 22.40 2.54
C THR A 561 40.99 22.02 1.32
N PRO A 562 40.78 22.92 0.33
CA PRO A 562 39.87 22.68 -0.79
C PRO A 562 40.49 21.84 -1.93
N ALA A 563 39.63 21.06 -2.60
CA ALA A 563 39.82 20.46 -3.93
C ALA A 563 38.67 20.92 -4.84
N PRO A 564 38.83 20.88 -6.18
CA PRO A 564 38.20 21.83 -7.11
C PRO A 564 36.72 21.53 -7.41
N ASP A 565 35.99 22.59 -7.78
CA ASP A 565 34.57 22.61 -8.12
C ASP A 565 34.19 21.54 -9.17
N PRO A 566 33.13 20.74 -8.92
CA PRO A 566 32.32 20.16 -9.98
C PRO A 566 31.17 21.12 -10.37
N GLU A 567 30.86 21.14 -11.65
CA GLU A 567 29.76 21.91 -12.27
C GLU A 567 28.39 21.63 -11.61
N PRO A 568 27.45 22.60 -11.65
CA PRO A 568 26.16 22.45 -11.01
C PRO A 568 25.32 21.35 -11.71
N PRO A 569 24.62 20.49 -10.95
CA PRO A 569 23.60 19.63 -11.53
C PRO A 569 22.35 20.45 -11.87
N ALA A 570 21.66 19.97 -12.90
CA ALA A 570 20.45 20.55 -13.46
C ALA A 570 19.31 20.64 -12.44
N GLU A 571 18.46 21.62 -12.67
CA GLU A 571 17.21 21.87 -11.96
C GLU A 571 16.34 20.60 -11.96
N ALA A 572 15.94 20.14 -10.77
CA ALA A 572 14.95 19.09 -10.61
C ALA A 572 13.56 19.68 -10.86
N GLU A 573 12.84 19.02 -11.75
CA GLU A 573 11.47 19.31 -12.14
C GLU A 573 10.52 19.08 -10.95
N SER A 574 9.51 19.93 -10.84
CA SER A 574 8.42 19.85 -9.87
C SER A 574 7.52 18.65 -10.20
N GLU A 575 7.48 17.66 -9.31
CA GLU A 575 6.58 16.50 -9.37
C GLU A 575 5.11 16.92 -9.14
N ASP A 576 4.23 16.26 -9.88
CA ASP A 576 2.81 16.56 -10.05
C ASP A 576 1.95 15.92 -8.96
N THR A 577 1.19 16.72 -8.22
CA THR A 577 0.29 16.30 -7.15
C THR A 577 -0.91 15.45 -7.64
N GLY A 578 -1.23 15.46 -8.94
CA GLY A 578 -2.30 14.64 -9.54
C GLY A 578 -2.02 13.14 -9.51
N SER A 579 -0.77 12.77 -9.84
CA SER A 579 -0.33 11.37 -9.95
C SER A 579 -0.34 10.61 -8.60
N THR A 580 -0.14 11.34 -7.49
CA THR A 580 -0.12 10.75 -6.14
C THR A 580 -1.53 10.37 -5.65
N ARG A 581 -2.54 11.22 -5.90
CA ARG A 581 -3.93 10.95 -5.48
C ARG A 581 -4.55 9.81 -6.27
N ALA A 582 -4.24 9.72 -7.56
CA ALA A 582 -4.59 8.61 -8.44
C ALA A 582 -4.06 7.26 -7.93
N LEU A 583 -2.80 7.22 -7.49
CA LEU A 583 -2.18 6.02 -6.92
C LEU A 583 -2.83 5.60 -5.59
N VAL A 584 -3.25 6.57 -4.77
CA VAL A 584 -3.89 6.33 -3.47
C VAL A 584 -5.29 5.73 -3.61
N ARG A 585 -6.08 6.18 -4.61
CA ARG A 585 -7.38 5.57 -4.94
C ARG A 585 -7.21 4.10 -5.36
N THR A 586 -6.28 3.83 -6.28
CA THR A 586 -5.96 2.46 -6.74
C THR A 586 -5.45 1.53 -5.66
N GLN A 587 -4.69 2.04 -4.69
CA GLN A 587 -4.32 1.21 -3.54
C GLN A 587 -5.49 0.95 -2.58
N LEU A 588 -6.53 1.79 -2.55
CA LEU A 588 -7.70 1.61 -1.69
C LEU A 588 -8.79 0.73 -2.31
N ALA A 589 -8.95 0.74 -3.62
CA ALA A 589 -9.81 -0.19 -4.35
C ALA A 589 -9.25 -1.62 -4.27
N GLN A 590 -7.96 -1.82 -4.57
CA GLN A 590 -7.29 -3.11 -4.38
C GLN A 590 -7.32 -3.62 -2.93
N ALA A 591 -7.32 -2.71 -1.95
CA ALA A 591 -7.51 -3.09 -0.55
C ALA A 591 -8.95 -3.60 -0.29
N ALA A 592 -9.96 -2.99 -0.89
CA ALA A 592 -11.35 -3.44 -0.80
C ALA A 592 -11.56 -4.81 -1.45
N ASP A 593 -10.89 -5.09 -2.58
CA ASP A 593 -10.91 -6.41 -3.22
C ASP A 593 -10.27 -7.50 -2.37
N GLN A 594 -9.13 -7.19 -1.75
CA GLN A 594 -8.49 -8.12 -0.82
C GLN A 594 -9.42 -8.42 0.36
N LEU A 595 -10.20 -7.43 0.82
CA LEU A 595 -11.19 -7.63 1.87
C LEU A 595 -12.36 -8.50 1.40
N ALA A 596 -12.90 -8.26 0.19
CA ALA A 596 -13.98 -9.04 -0.40
C ALA A 596 -13.59 -10.51 -0.66
N ASN A 597 -12.30 -10.76 -0.92
CA ASN A 597 -11.73 -12.10 -1.12
C ASN A 597 -11.32 -12.82 0.18
N GLY A 598 -11.76 -12.32 1.35
CA GLY A 598 -11.46 -12.93 2.63
C GLY A 598 -10.00 -12.80 3.06
N GLN A 599 -9.30 -11.75 2.59
CA GLN A 599 -7.92 -11.40 2.96
C GLN A 599 -7.87 -10.06 3.73
N PRO A 600 -8.50 -9.98 4.91
CA PRO A 600 -8.66 -8.74 5.67
C PRO A 600 -7.33 -8.10 6.11
N ASP A 601 -6.29 -8.90 6.32
CA ASP A 601 -4.96 -8.41 6.69
C ASP A 601 -4.26 -7.75 5.50
N ALA A 602 -4.23 -8.42 4.35
CA ALA A 602 -3.65 -7.87 3.12
C ALA A 602 -4.34 -6.55 2.72
N ALA A 603 -5.67 -6.51 2.85
CA ALA A 603 -6.48 -5.32 2.62
C ALA A 603 -6.00 -4.13 3.46
N VAL A 604 -5.82 -4.33 4.77
CA VAL A 604 -5.40 -3.27 5.68
C VAL A 604 -3.93 -2.89 5.48
N GLU A 605 -3.04 -3.83 5.14
CA GLU A 605 -1.65 -3.53 4.77
C GLU A 605 -1.54 -2.61 3.55
N ARG A 606 -2.35 -2.88 2.53
CA ARG A 606 -2.39 -2.08 1.31
C ARG A 606 -3.06 -0.73 1.54
N ALA A 607 -4.19 -0.69 2.24
CA ALA A 607 -4.87 0.55 2.59
C ALA A 607 -3.96 1.47 3.43
N TYR A 608 -3.18 0.91 4.36
CA TYR A 608 -2.20 1.67 5.13
C TYR A 608 -1.11 2.28 4.23
N THR A 609 -0.63 1.54 3.23
CA THR A 609 0.36 2.03 2.27
C THR A 609 -0.19 3.21 1.48
N ALA A 610 -1.46 3.16 1.09
CA ALA A 610 -2.18 4.25 0.41
C ALA A 610 -2.25 5.50 1.30
N ALA A 611 -2.73 5.32 2.54
CA ALA A 611 -2.78 6.39 3.54
C ALA A 611 -1.40 7.04 3.73
N ARG A 612 -0.37 6.20 3.81
CA ARG A 612 1.00 6.64 4.02
C ARG A 612 1.54 7.42 2.83
N HIS A 613 1.22 7.01 1.61
CA HIS A 613 1.65 7.70 0.39
C HIS A 613 1.02 9.10 0.29
N GLU A 614 -0.29 9.21 0.48
CA GLU A 614 -1.02 10.48 0.43
C GLU A 614 -0.48 11.47 1.47
N LEU A 615 -0.34 11.01 2.71
CA LEU A 615 0.06 11.84 3.83
C LEU A 615 1.57 12.15 3.84
N ALA A 616 2.41 11.31 3.23
CA ALA A 616 3.85 11.56 3.10
C ALA A 616 4.17 12.73 2.16
N SER A 617 3.31 13.00 1.16
CA SER A 617 3.48 14.12 0.22
C SER A 617 3.53 15.49 0.92
N GLY A 618 2.92 15.60 2.12
CA GLY A 618 2.94 16.79 2.97
C GLY A 618 4.15 16.93 3.91
N LEU A 619 5.07 15.95 3.96
CA LEU A 619 6.25 15.96 4.82
C LEU A 619 7.55 16.14 4.02
N ALA A 620 8.33 17.18 4.33
CA ALA A 620 9.68 17.34 3.76
C ALA A 620 10.54 16.11 4.12
N ALA A 621 10.94 15.37 3.07
CA ALA A 621 11.52 14.03 3.14
C ALA A 621 12.63 13.85 4.20
N ALA A 622 12.49 12.77 4.99
CA ALA A 622 13.61 12.13 5.66
C ALA A 622 13.27 10.67 6.03
N GLY A 623 13.86 9.72 5.30
CA GLY A 623 14.13 8.34 5.73
C GLY A 623 12.94 7.36 5.80
N ALA A 624 13.26 6.06 5.81
CA ALA A 624 12.33 4.95 6.02
C ALA A 624 11.81 4.95 7.47
N LEU A 625 10.80 5.79 7.74
CA LEU A 625 10.13 5.82 9.05
C LEU A 625 9.40 4.49 9.30
N THR A 626 9.26 4.08 10.54
CA THR A 626 8.31 3.02 10.92
C THR A 626 6.87 3.53 10.84
N HIS A 627 5.88 2.64 10.85
CA HIS A 627 4.46 3.02 10.74
C HIS A 627 4.00 3.86 11.94
N TRP A 628 4.49 3.54 13.14
CA TRP A 628 4.30 4.38 14.30
C TRP A 628 5.02 5.70 14.12
N GLU A 629 6.32 5.74 13.82
CA GLU A 629 7.07 6.99 13.55
C GLU A 629 6.41 7.88 12.49
N PHE A 630 5.71 7.30 11.51
CA PHE A 630 4.95 8.03 10.49
C PHE A 630 3.63 8.62 11.02
N TYR A 631 2.79 7.82 11.69
CA TYR A 631 1.57 8.31 12.38
C TYR A 631 1.89 9.45 13.31
N HIS A 632 2.94 9.16 14.07
CA HIS A 632 3.65 10.08 14.87
C HIS A 632 3.81 11.37 13.96
N ARG A 633 4.64 11.35 12.90
CA ARG A 633 5.17 12.61 12.28
C ARG A 633 4.09 13.47 11.65
N TYR A 634 3.03 12.81 11.21
CA TYR A 634 1.88 13.44 10.60
C TYR A 634 0.96 14.13 11.61
N HIS A 635 0.85 13.63 12.84
CA HIS A 635 -0.07 14.17 13.84
C HIS A 635 0.26 15.65 14.20
N GLU A 636 1.49 16.16 13.97
CA GLU A 636 1.85 17.59 14.19
C GLU A 636 1.05 18.55 13.33
N ARG A 637 0.57 18.08 12.18
CA ARG A 637 -0.07 18.91 11.16
C ARG A 637 -1.55 18.58 10.94
N ALA A 638 -2.01 17.43 11.43
CA ALA A 638 -3.38 16.96 11.28
C ALA A 638 -4.33 17.56 12.33
N ASN A 639 -5.62 17.67 12.00
CA ASN A 639 -6.69 18.02 12.96
C ASN A 639 -7.07 16.79 13.83
N GLU A 640 -7.83 16.99 14.92
CA GLU A 640 -8.19 15.92 15.87
C GLU A 640 -8.89 14.72 15.22
N ALA A 641 -9.84 14.95 14.30
CA ALA A 641 -10.53 13.88 13.59
C ALA A 641 -9.58 13.04 12.72
N THR A 642 -8.69 13.68 11.97
CA THR A 642 -7.67 13.01 11.15
C THR A 642 -6.64 12.28 12.01
N ARG A 643 -6.31 12.80 13.21
CA ARG A 643 -5.39 12.13 14.17
C ARG A 643 -5.97 10.84 14.70
N ASP A 644 -7.24 10.85 15.10
CA ASP A 644 -7.92 9.68 15.63
C ASP A 644 -8.14 8.60 14.56
N ARG A 645 -8.46 9.03 13.33
CA ARG A 645 -8.56 8.14 12.16
C ARG A 645 -7.19 7.54 11.81
N LEU A 646 -6.12 8.34 11.72
CA LEU A 646 -4.77 7.86 11.43
C LEU A 646 -4.23 6.91 12.51
N ARG A 647 -4.60 7.14 13.77
CA ARG A 647 -4.30 6.22 14.87
C ARG A 647 -4.94 4.85 14.61
N ALA A 648 -6.26 4.83 14.36
CA ALA A 648 -7.00 3.60 14.13
C ALA A 648 -6.47 2.83 12.89
N ILE A 649 -6.08 3.55 11.85
CA ILE A 649 -5.43 3.01 10.65
C ILE A 649 -4.09 2.35 10.98
N THR A 650 -3.28 3.00 11.82
CA THR A 650 -1.96 2.50 12.21
C THR A 650 -2.05 1.29 13.14
N GLU A 651 -2.99 1.29 14.08
CA GLU A 651 -3.29 0.12 14.93
C GLU A 651 -3.88 -1.04 14.11
N GLY A 652 -4.70 -0.75 13.11
CA GLY A 652 -5.21 -1.73 12.15
C GLY A 652 -4.09 -2.37 11.34
N TYR A 653 -3.18 -1.55 10.80
CA TYR A 653 -1.99 -2.02 10.10
C TYR A 653 -1.09 -2.89 10.96
N GLU A 654 -0.83 -2.48 12.20
CA GLU A 654 -0.01 -3.27 13.12
C GLU A 654 -0.63 -4.64 13.39
N ARG A 655 -1.96 -4.70 13.50
CA ARG A 655 -2.69 -5.95 13.67
C ARG A 655 -2.62 -6.82 12.41
N ALA A 656 -2.85 -6.24 11.24
CA ALA A 656 -2.75 -6.94 9.95
C ALA A 656 -1.36 -7.54 9.71
N ALA A 657 -0.32 -6.73 9.88
CA ALA A 657 1.05 -7.10 9.52
C ALA A 657 1.77 -7.89 10.61
N PHE A 658 1.39 -7.73 11.88
CA PHE A 658 2.17 -8.25 13.00
C PHE A 658 1.35 -9.03 14.03
N ASP A 659 0.02 -9.14 13.95
CA ASP A 659 -0.85 -9.91 14.89
C ASP A 659 -1.35 -11.23 14.24
N PRO A 660 -1.21 -12.43 14.85
CA PRO A 660 -1.39 -13.69 14.13
C PRO A 660 -2.86 -14.12 14.12
N THR A 661 -3.71 -13.41 14.87
CA THR A 661 -5.16 -13.54 14.74
C THR A 661 -5.68 -12.80 13.52
N GLY A 662 -4.88 -11.90 12.95
CA GLY A 662 -5.31 -11.00 11.89
C GLY A 662 -6.47 -10.11 12.33
N LEU A 663 -7.11 -9.50 11.35
CA LEU A 663 -8.35 -8.75 11.47
C LEU A 663 -9.51 -9.62 11.00
N THR A 664 -10.67 -9.45 11.62
CA THR A 664 -11.92 -9.90 11.01
C THR A 664 -12.30 -9.00 9.83
N GLU A 665 -13.11 -9.50 8.90
CA GLU A 665 -13.60 -8.71 7.76
C GLU A 665 -14.28 -7.41 8.19
N SER A 666 -15.03 -7.38 9.31
CA SER A 666 -15.66 -6.14 9.79
C SER A 666 -14.66 -5.13 10.37
N GLU A 667 -13.59 -5.62 10.99
CA GLU A 667 -12.54 -4.75 11.53
C GLU A 667 -11.70 -4.15 10.40
N ALA A 668 -11.35 -4.96 9.39
CA ALA A 668 -10.67 -4.49 8.19
C ALA A 668 -11.54 -3.50 7.40
N ALA A 669 -12.85 -3.74 7.24
CA ALA A 669 -13.78 -2.78 6.64
C ALA A 669 -13.77 -1.43 7.35
N THR A 670 -13.77 -1.45 8.70
CA THR A 670 -13.72 -0.24 9.52
C THR A 670 -12.41 0.52 9.31
N VAL A 671 -11.28 -0.18 9.16
CA VAL A 671 -9.97 0.44 8.91
C VAL A 671 -9.92 1.07 7.51
N LEU A 672 -10.42 0.38 6.48
CA LEU A 672 -10.49 0.91 5.11
C LEU A 672 -11.35 2.18 5.01
N GLU A 673 -12.50 2.21 5.68
CA GLU A 673 -13.37 3.40 5.76
C GLU A 673 -12.61 4.59 6.36
N ARG A 674 -11.85 4.34 7.44
CA ARG A 674 -11.01 5.37 8.08
C ARG A 674 -9.91 5.86 7.15
N VAL A 675 -9.30 4.98 6.34
CA VAL A 675 -8.29 5.41 5.36
C VAL A 675 -8.90 6.31 4.29
N ARG A 676 -10.05 5.93 3.72
CA ARG A 676 -10.76 6.74 2.72
C ARG A 676 -11.08 8.14 3.26
N GLU A 677 -11.60 8.20 4.48
CA GLU A 677 -11.86 9.44 5.21
C GLU A 677 -10.61 10.32 5.42
N VAL A 678 -9.42 9.72 5.59
CA VAL A 678 -8.16 10.45 5.81
C VAL A 678 -7.54 10.92 4.50
N CYS A 679 -7.73 10.16 3.42
CA CYS A 679 -7.30 10.54 2.07
C CYS A 679 -8.25 11.57 1.41
N GLY A 680 -9.29 12.03 2.11
CA GLY A 680 -10.26 13.00 1.60
C GLY A 680 -11.22 12.43 0.57
N LEU A 681 -11.45 11.12 0.64
CA LEU A 681 -12.36 10.34 -0.19
C LEU A 681 -13.60 10.02 0.67
N GLU A 682 -14.53 10.97 0.86
CA GLU A 682 -15.78 10.68 1.59
C GLU A 682 -16.87 10.12 0.66
N ALA A 683 -17.55 9.08 1.16
CA ALA A 683 -18.82 8.58 0.64
C ALA A 683 -19.96 9.58 0.94
N GLY A 684 -20.71 9.98 -0.08
CA GLY A 684 -21.85 10.88 0.06
C GLY A 684 -22.96 10.29 0.93
N ALA A 685 -23.21 10.87 2.11
CA ALA A 685 -24.42 10.62 2.89
C ALA A 685 -25.04 11.95 3.34
N SER A 686 -25.98 12.46 2.53
CA SER A 686 -26.86 13.57 2.94
C SER A 686 -28.07 13.01 3.69
N GLU A 687 -27.89 12.66 4.96
CA GLU A 687 -29.00 12.55 5.92
C GLU A 687 -28.70 13.35 7.19
N SER A 688 -29.07 14.64 7.17
CA SER A 688 -29.68 15.25 8.36
C SER A 688 -30.44 16.54 8.03
N LYS A 689 -31.73 16.42 7.71
CA LYS A 689 -32.72 17.39 8.20
C LYS A 689 -34.14 16.88 8.04
N LEU A 690 -34.70 16.37 9.14
CA LEU A 690 -35.92 16.90 9.79
C LEU A 690 -36.61 15.80 10.58
N ARG A 691 -36.18 15.66 11.84
CA ARG A 691 -37.07 15.19 12.89
C ARG A 691 -38.11 16.28 13.16
N SER A 692 -39.29 16.13 12.59
CA SER A 692 -40.51 16.79 13.06
C SER A 692 -41.73 15.91 12.77
N GLU A 693 -42.12 15.11 13.75
CA GLU A 693 -43.55 14.83 13.95
C GLU A 693 -44.24 16.15 14.37
N PRO A 694 -45.53 16.41 14.05
CA PRO A 694 -46.62 15.43 14.26
C PRO A 694 -47.85 15.53 13.31
N GLU A 695 -48.80 14.63 13.60
CA GLU A 695 -50.25 14.69 13.35
C GLU A 695 -50.86 14.14 12.04
N ALA A 696 -52.01 13.50 12.25
CA ALA A 696 -52.82 12.72 11.34
C ALA A 696 -53.80 13.55 10.51
N SER A 697 -54.16 13.09 9.30
CA SER A 697 -55.56 12.93 8.85
C SER A 697 -55.66 12.36 7.43
N ASP A 698 -56.72 11.59 7.20
CA ASP A 698 -57.25 11.00 5.96
C ASP A 698 -57.19 11.86 4.67
N ASP A 699 -57.26 11.12 3.55
CA ASP A 699 -57.41 11.45 2.10
C ASP A 699 -56.13 11.52 1.26
#